data_AF-A0A935A2R4-F1
#
_entry.id   AF-A0A935A2R4-F1
#
_cell.length_a   1.000
_cell.length_b   1.000
_cell.length_c   1.000
_cell.angle_alpha   90.00
_cell.angle_beta   90.00
_cell.angle_gamma   90.00
#
_symmetry.space_group_name_H-M   'P 1'
#
loop_
_entity.id
_entity.type
_entity.pdbx_description
1 polymer ?
#
loop_
_entity_poly.entity_id
_entity_poly.type
_entity_poly.pdbx_seq_one_letter_code
_entity_poly.pdbx_strand_id
1 'polypeptide(L)'
;MKARLGGEPLLITESGAAGKVGVELRIPDVRLLTTARTETTRGALAATGWTERFDDVSATLNLPPGHLLLAVPGADFARGSWLERWGLWSVFGVLIVIVFVRWAAGWRTALIAALAFALTYQDAPMFIWLWANLLVALAVARAAPEGRFRRIAGYYRTASFVVLGLALLPFLWGQLRLAIHPQLELSAGIADFAPTMAGPPMVSEVMIEEQANDIGATSPEVKMQTAPTSSMSRRSYSDSASEPAGPAKSGAQSYAPDTVRQAGRGIPAWRYRSYSYGWSGPVDPDQTVRFVYAGPVLLFFWRVIGVLALAALFFALARLSFGAHPNCAEISSAIVSVQGERLTVSLQASALTSIAIAVPYANDRWQLDDLSIDGRAALAMTRESDGSLWVPLPTGAHTVRLSGRLAAAQSIQLVFPQQPRAIEVESTGWAVTGITEARLVSGSLELTRERSAGVAAEAAALEAATEFPAFVQVVRNIQLETDWRIETVVSRIAPARAAITLEVPLLPGESVLNEGVQVLDGKRLLIGIAAGDRAVSWRSALAKTESLALTMAPGAARTEVWNFTVSPEWRAVFGGVPAVLPEGLSGGGWVFQFYPRPGETLQVALSRPTPAAGETLAIDRVTHQRTFGNRSSDSTLSLRYRSTQGGRHLIQLPADARVTAVNVDGRSQQLRPENGELSLPVLPGEHEVAIEWTDSAGAGFRDSPAPVDLKMRASNVQSILVASEARWPLAAIGSGIGPVILYWSELIAFVLAALLLSRWRHSPLKFREWLLLGLGLSTASWTVFVLVAAWLFAVRWREQWSATTQPRFFNLVQVGLAALTVIAVSALIFSGIRYGLLESPDMGVTGPGSGFGTFTWFNDQSESALPQPTLISVPLWVYRTLMFAWALWIAVALVRWLKRAFAAWTSHGFWRGTVAPTSAPST
;
A
#
# COMPACT_ATOMS: atom_id res chain seq x y z
N MET A 1 -22.11 19.50 4.74
CA MET A 1 -21.43 18.55 3.81
C MET A 1 -20.86 19.37 2.65
N LYS A 2 -20.62 18.83 1.46
CA LYS A 2 -20.51 19.64 0.23
C LYS A 2 -21.11 18.87 -0.95
N ALA A 3 -21.68 19.60 -1.91
CA ALA A 3 -22.11 19.08 -3.20
C ALA A 3 -21.75 20.09 -4.30
N ARG A 4 -21.26 19.60 -5.45
CA ARG A 4 -21.01 20.40 -6.65
C ARG A 4 -21.48 19.64 -7.90
N LEU A 5 -21.93 20.37 -8.92
CA LEU A 5 -22.28 19.82 -10.24
C LEU A 5 -21.65 20.69 -11.33
N GLY A 6 -20.88 20.09 -12.23
CA GLY A 6 -20.12 20.82 -13.26
C GLY A 6 -19.05 21.80 -12.73
N GLY A 7 -18.85 21.86 -11.42
CA GLY A 7 -18.00 22.85 -10.74
C GLY A 7 -18.81 23.85 -9.88
N GLU A 8 -20.08 24.07 -10.16
CA GLU A 8 -20.93 24.97 -9.37
C GLU A 8 -21.36 24.33 -8.03
N PRO A 9 -21.40 25.07 -6.91
CA PRO A 9 -21.87 24.54 -5.64
C PRO A 9 -23.40 24.43 -5.61
N LEU A 10 -23.91 23.29 -5.14
CA LEU A 10 -25.35 23.07 -4.96
C LEU A 10 -25.83 23.46 -3.55
N LEU A 11 -27.11 23.79 -3.44
CA LEU A 11 -27.78 23.88 -2.14
C LEU A 11 -28.03 22.46 -1.59
N ILE A 12 -27.44 22.15 -0.43
CA ILE A 12 -27.79 20.95 0.33
C ILE A 12 -29.03 21.27 1.16
N THR A 13 -30.02 20.39 1.08
CA THR A 13 -31.35 20.57 1.65
C THR A 13 -31.70 19.42 2.57
N GLU A 14 -32.56 19.66 3.55
CA GLU A 14 -33.07 18.59 4.42
C GLU A 14 -34.18 17.81 3.71
N SER A 15 -34.26 16.51 3.97
CA SER A 15 -35.39 15.67 3.56
C SER A 15 -36.51 15.75 4.59
N GLY A 16 -37.76 15.57 4.17
CA GLY A 16 -38.90 15.45 5.11
C GLY A 16 -38.81 14.21 6.01
N ALA A 17 -37.94 13.24 5.69
CA ALA A 17 -37.59 12.14 6.58
C ALA A 17 -36.40 12.53 7.47
N ALA A 18 -36.63 12.51 8.80
CA ALA A 18 -35.67 12.97 9.80
C ALA A 18 -34.26 12.38 9.62
N GLY A 19 -33.24 13.24 9.65
CA GLY A 19 -31.83 12.86 9.56
C GLY A 19 -31.29 12.63 8.14
N LYS A 20 -32.10 12.69 7.08
CA LYS A 20 -31.64 12.62 5.69
C LYS A 20 -31.46 14.02 5.09
N VAL A 21 -30.40 14.20 4.30
CA VAL A 21 -30.12 15.41 3.51
C VAL A 21 -29.83 15.04 2.06
N GLY A 22 -30.06 15.96 1.12
CA GLY A 22 -29.86 15.72 -0.31
C GLY A 22 -29.72 17.00 -1.12
N VAL A 23 -29.69 16.85 -2.45
CA VAL A 23 -29.62 17.95 -3.42
C VAL A 23 -30.75 17.84 -4.44
N GLU A 24 -31.34 18.98 -4.78
CA GLU A 24 -32.39 19.05 -5.81
C GLU A 24 -31.77 19.12 -7.21
N LEU A 25 -31.70 17.97 -7.88
CA LEU A 25 -31.14 17.85 -9.23
C LEU A 25 -32.24 17.98 -10.29
N ARG A 26 -31.94 18.69 -11.38
CA ARG A 26 -32.87 19.01 -12.49
C ARG A 26 -32.24 18.88 -13.89
N ILE A 27 -31.23 18.03 -14.05
CA ILE A 27 -30.63 17.69 -15.36
C ILE A 27 -30.35 16.17 -15.44
N PRO A 28 -30.35 15.55 -16.65
CA PRO A 28 -30.10 14.11 -16.81
C PRO A 28 -28.62 13.70 -16.67
N ASP A 29 -27.65 14.50 -17.12
CA ASP A 29 -26.20 14.22 -16.92
C ASP A 29 -25.75 14.66 -15.52
N VAL A 30 -25.82 13.74 -14.56
CA VAL A 30 -25.52 14.00 -13.14
C VAL A 30 -24.05 13.74 -12.82
N ARG A 31 -23.20 14.74 -13.02
CA ARG A 31 -21.77 14.72 -12.61
C ARG A 31 -21.58 15.28 -11.20
N LEU A 32 -22.22 14.65 -10.23
CA LEU A 32 -22.28 15.11 -8.85
C LEU A 32 -21.01 14.75 -8.07
N LEU A 33 -20.32 15.75 -7.52
CA LEU A 33 -19.26 15.56 -6.52
C LEU A 33 -19.80 15.91 -5.14
N THR A 34 -19.95 14.91 -4.27
CA THR A 34 -20.32 15.08 -2.86
C THR A 34 -19.13 14.84 -1.93
N THR A 35 -19.15 15.44 -0.74
CA THR A 35 -18.24 15.07 0.36
C THR A 35 -18.94 15.08 1.71
N ALA A 36 -18.64 14.04 2.50
CA ALA A 36 -19.11 13.83 3.86
C ALA A 36 -17.93 13.42 4.77
N ARG A 37 -18.10 13.59 6.09
CA ARG A 37 -17.23 13.03 7.14
C ARG A 37 -18.10 12.16 8.02
N THR A 38 -17.63 10.97 8.34
CA THR A 38 -18.18 10.14 9.41
C THR A 38 -17.25 10.20 10.61
N GLU A 39 -17.81 10.26 11.82
CA GLU A 39 -17.03 10.11 13.06
C GLU A 39 -16.93 8.62 13.47
N THR A 40 -17.60 7.72 12.75
CA THR A 40 -17.65 6.28 13.03
C THR A 40 -16.39 5.58 12.52
N THR A 41 -15.40 5.39 13.39
CA THR A 41 -14.07 4.83 13.04
C THR A 41 -14.03 3.30 12.85
N ARG A 42 -15.12 2.60 13.16
CA ARG A 42 -15.26 1.13 13.05
C ARG A 42 -16.71 0.76 12.72
N GLY A 43 -16.90 -0.27 11.89
CA GLY A 43 -18.22 -0.82 11.59
C GLY A 43 -18.36 -1.22 10.13
N ALA A 44 -19.60 -1.34 9.68
CA ALA A 44 -19.94 -1.37 8.27
C ALA A 44 -20.33 0.04 7.82
N LEU A 45 -19.97 0.40 6.59
CA LEU A 45 -20.36 1.65 5.94
C LEU A 45 -21.29 1.31 4.78
N ALA A 46 -22.27 2.16 4.47
CA ALA A 46 -23.12 1.96 3.29
C ALA A 46 -22.25 1.97 2.02
N ALA A 47 -22.54 1.07 1.07
CA ALA A 47 -21.74 0.92 -0.15
C ALA A 47 -21.78 2.19 -1.04
N THR A 48 -22.97 2.79 -1.17
CA THR A 48 -23.19 4.02 -1.95
C THR A 48 -23.38 5.26 -1.06
N GLY A 49 -24.02 5.10 0.10
CA GLY A 49 -24.47 6.20 0.95
C GLY A 49 -25.74 6.92 0.45
N TRP A 50 -26.39 6.39 -0.58
CA TRP A 50 -27.60 6.93 -1.21
C TRP A 50 -28.82 6.05 -0.95
N THR A 51 -30.02 6.56 -1.19
CA THR A 51 -31.28 5.78 -1.13
C THR A 51 -31.62 5.05 -2.43
N GLU A 52 -30.89 5.35 -3.51
CA GLU A 52 -31.10 4.77 -4.84
C GLU A 52 -30.11 3.62 -5.09
N ARG A 53 -30.52 2.70 -5.96
CA ARG A 53 -29.69 1.61 -6.50
C ARG A 53 -28.73 2.13 -7.56
N PHE A 54 -27.53 1.56 -7.64
CA PHE A 54 -26.49 1.90 -8.62
C PHE A 54 -26.13 0.67 -9.45
N ASP A 55 -25.91 0.82 -10.76
CA ASP A 55 -25.56 -0.32 -11.64
C ASP A 55 -24.07 -0.69 -11.59
N ASP A 56 -23.18 0.29 -11.38
CA ASP A 56 -21.76 0.14 -11.08
C ASP A 56 -21.41 1.01 -9.88
N VAL A 57 -20.50 0.52 -9.03
CA VAL A 57 -19.90 1.31 -7.95
C VAL A 57 -18.41 0.98 -7.87
N SER A 58 -17.58 2.01 -7.93
CA SER A 58 -16.14 1.92 -7.71
C SER A 58 -15.64 3.07 -6.85
N ALA A 59 -14.64 2.80 -6.00
CA ALA A 59 -14.15 3.73 -4.99
C ALA A 59 -12.66 3.54 -4.72
N THR A 60 -12.03 4.53 -4.09
CA THR A 60 -10.62 4.50 -3.69
C THR A 60 -10.48 4.78 -2.20
N LEU A 61 -9.86 3.85 -1.48
CA LEU A 61 -9.47 4.02 -0.09
C LEU A 61 -8.02 4.51 -0.03
N ASN A 62 -7.80 5.70 0.51
CA ASN A 62 -6.46 6.18 0.86
C ASN A 62 -6.19 5.82 2.32
N LEU A 63 -5.06 5.18 2.63
CA LEU A 63 -4.61 4.92 4.00
C LEU A 63 -3.33 5.70 4.35
N PRO A 64 -3.18 6.17 5.60
CA PRO A 64 -1.95 6.81 6.07
C PRO A 64 -0.79 5.80 6.22
N PRO A 65 0.46 6.27 6.35
CA PRO A 65 1.63 5.40 6.46
C PRO A 65 1.53 4.40 7.62
N GLY A 66 2.16 3.24 7.48
CA GLY A 66 2.06 2.16 8.47
C GLY A 66 0.68 1.52 8.53
N HIS A 67 -0.13 1.63 7.46
CA HIS A 67 -1.41 0.94 7.33
C HIS A 67 -1.47 0.09 6.06
N LEU A 68 -1.74 -1.21 6.25
CA LEU A 68 -1.88 -2.19 5.18
C LEU A 68 -3.35 -2.63 5.11
N LEU A 69 -4.01 -2.42 3.97
CA LEU A 69 -5.32 -2.99 3.72
C LEU A 69 -5.17 -4.51 3.55
N LEU A 70 -5.84 -5.29 4.40
CA LEU A 70 -5.81 -6.75 4.34
C LEU A 70 -6.89 -7.28 3.41
N ALA A 71 -8.14 -6.83 3.58
CA ALA A 71 -9.29 -7.19 2.75
C ALA A 71 -10.41 -6.14 2.87
N VAL A 72 -11.38 -6.18 1.94
CA VAL A 72 -12.58 -5.34 1.94
C VAL A 72 -13.85 -6.22 1.86
N PRO A 73 -14.29 -6.86 2.97
CA PRO A 73 -15.53 -7.64 2.95
C PRO A 73 -16.74 -6.78 2.59
N GLY A 74 -17.55 -7.26 1.65
CA GLY A 74 -18.73 -6.56 1.13
C GLY A 74 -18.50 -5.81 -0.18
N ALA A 75 -17.28 -5.81 -0.74
CA ALA A 75 -16.99 -5.45 -2.12
C ALA A 75 -16.48 -6.68 -2.89
N ASP A 76 -16.68 -6.74 -4.20
CA ASP A 76 -16.29 -7.89 -5.04
C ASP A 76 -14.79 -7.90 -5.37
N PHE A 77 -14.16 -6.72 -5.43
CA PHE A 77 -12.71 -6.58 -5.59
C PHE A 77 -12.13 -5.42 -4.77
N ALA A 78 -10.85 -5.52 -4.44
CA ALA A 78 -10.08 -4.62 -3.59
C ALA A 78 -8.58 -4.63 -3.96
N ARG A 79 -8.28 -4.05 -5.13
CA ARG A 79 -6.98 -4.16 -5.81
C ARG A 79 -5.85 -3.61 -4.95
N GLY A 80 -4.79 -4.43 -4.82
CA GLY A 80 -3.61 -4.08 -4.03
C GLY A 80 -3.75 -4.33 -2.51
N SER A 81 -4.92 -4.80 -2.04
CA SER A 81 -5.05 -5.37 -0.69
C SER A 81 -4.14 -6.59 -0.52
N TRP A 82 -3.77 -6.91 0.73
CA TRP A 82 -2.91 -8.05 1.00
C TRP A 82 -3.52 -9.37 0.51
N LEU A 83 -4.84 -9.56 0.62
CA LEU A 83 -5.47 -10.80 0.15
C LEU A 83 -5.36 -10.95 -1.38
N GLU A 84 -5.71 -9.92 -2.16
CA GLU A 84 -5.70 -10.01 -3.64
C GLU A 84 -4.31 -10.03 -4.27
N ARG A 85 -3.27 -9.58 -3.56
CA ARG A 85 -1.88 -9.70 -4.05
C ARG A 85 -1.37 -11.16 -4.05
N TRP A 86 -2.14 -12.11 -3.53
CA TRP A 86 -1.91 -13.55 -3.68
C TRP A 86 -2.56 -14.13 -4.94
N GLY A 87 -1.94 -13.90 -6.10
CA GLY A 87 -2.28 -14.64 -7.33
C GLY A 87 -1.90 -16.12 -7.25
N LEU A 88 -2.56 -16.97 -8.05
CA LEU A 88 -2.33 -18.42 -8.06
C LEU A 88 -0.83 -18.80 -8.23
N TRP A 89 -0.11 -18.07 -9.09
CA TRP A 89 1.32 -18.28 -9.31
C TRP A 89 2.20 -17.98 -8.08
N SER A 90 1.90 -16.93 -7.31
CA SER A 90 2.69 -16.62 -6.11
C SER A 90 2.42 -17.60 -4.98
N VAL A 91 1.16 -18.02 -4.80
CA VAL A 91 0.79 -19.09 -3.86
C VAL A 91 1.50 -20.40 -4.24
N PHE A 92 1.46 -20.80 -5.52
CA PHE A 92 2.12 -22.01 -6.02
C PHE A 92 3.64 -21.98 -5.82
N GLY A 93 4.31 -20.88 -6.20
CA GLY A 93 5.76 -20.72 -6.02
C GLY A 93 6.20 -20.74 -4.55
N VAL A 94 5.44 -20.10 -3.66
CA VAL A 94 5.70 -20.14 -2.22
C VAL A 94 5.48 -21.54 -1.63
N LEU A 95 4.41 -22.23 -2.01
CA LEU A 95 4.14 -23.61 -1.58
C LEU A 95 5.23 -24.58 -2.06
N ILE A 96 5.72 -24.46 -3.29
CA ILE A 96 6.86 -25.24 -3.80
C ILE A 96 8.08 -25.08 -2.89
N VAL A 97 8.49 -23.84 -2.59
CA VAL A 97 9.67 -23.60 -1.75
C VAL A 97 9.45 -24.14 -0.32
N ILE A 98 8.25 -24.00 0.25
CA ILE A 98 7.91 -24.60 1.56
C ILE A 98 7.99 -26.13 1.53
N VAL A 99 7.53 -26.79 0.47
CA VAL A 99 7.62 -28.24 0.29
C VAL A 99 9.07 -28.70 0.12
N PHE A 100 9.89 -27.99 -0.65
CA PHE A 100 11.33 -28.28 -0.75
C PHE A 100 12.08 -28.01 0.57
N VAL A 101 11.69 -27.02 1.37
CA VAL A 101 12.19 -26.85 2.75
C VAL A 101 11.76 -28.02 3.64
N ARG A 102 10.49 -28.47 3.57
CA ARG A 102 10.01 -29.65 4.32
C ARG A 102 10.83 -30.89 3.98
N TRP A 103 11.07 -31.14 2.69
CA TRP A 103 11.89 -32.26 2.21
C TRP A 103 13.35 -32.13 2.64
N ALA A 104 13.96 -30.96 2.47
CA ALA A 104 15.38 -30.77 2.76
C ALA A 104 15.71 -30.71 4.26
N ALA A 105 14.79 -30.17 5.08
CA ALA A 105 15.04 -29.66 6.43
C ALA A 105 13.94 -29.96 7.47
N GLY A 106 12.90 -30.74 7.13
CA GLY A 106 11.86 -31.18 8.05
C GLY A 106 10.76 -30.15 8.34
N TRP A 107 9.68 -30.61 8.99
CA TRP A 107 8.42 -29.86 9.11
C TRP A 107 8.53 -28.56 9.92
N ARG A 108 9.35 -28.53 10.99
CA ARG A 108 9.56 -27.34 11.81
C ARG A 108 10.18 -26.19 10.99
N THR A 109 11.16 -26.51 10.14
CA THR A 109 11.79 -25.54 9.24
C THR A 109 10.81 -25.05 8.16
N ALA A 110 9.91 -25.93 7.70
CA ALA A 110 8.86 -25.58 6.77
C ALA A 110 7.80 -24.63 7.36
N LEU A 111 7.45 -24.77 8.65
CA LEU A 111 6.61 -23.77 9.33
C LEU A 111 7.29 -22.39 9.40
N ILE A 112 8.59 -22.35 9.70
CA ILE A 112 9.35 -21.09 9.75
C ILE A 112 9.38 -20.44 8.35
N ALA A 113 9.56 -21.24 7.29
CA ALA A 113 9.46 -20.77 5.91
C ALA A 113 8.04 -20.26 5.55
N ALA A 114 7.00 -20.99 5.93
CA ALA A 114 5.61 -20.58 5.70
C ALA A 114 5.28 -19.25 6.38
N LEU A 115 5.67 -19.09 7.65
CA LEU A 115 5.51 -17.83 8.40
C LEU A 115 6.33 -16.70 7.77
N ALA A 116 7.60 -16.94 7.42
CA ALA A 116 8.45 -15.95 6.77
C ALA A 116 7.83 -15.45 5.46
N PHE A 117 7.45 -16.36 4.55
CA PHE A 117 6.90 -15.98 3.26
C PHE A 117 5.49 -15.38 3.35
N ALA A 118 4.62 -15.86 4.24
CA ALA A 118 3.31 -15.24 4.45
C ALA A 118 3.43 -13.77 4.88
N LEU A 119 4.41 -13.45 5.73
CA LEU A 119 4.63 -12.09 6.22
C LEU A 119 5.41 -11.21 5.22
N THR A 120 6.46 -11.72 4.55
CA THR A 120 7.42 -10.87 3.81
C THR A 120 7.39 -11.04 2.28
N TYR A 121 6.75 -12.07 1.72
CA TYR A 121 6.82 -12.35 0.27
C TYR A 121 6.35 -11.16 -0.57
N GLN A 122 5.27 -10.50 -0.15
CA GLN A 122 4.67 -9.43 -0.95
C GLN A 122 5.50 -8.13 -1.01
N ASP A 123 6.47 -7.96 -0.11
CA ASP A 123 7.31 -6.76 -0.10
C ASP A 123 8.55 -6.94 -1.00
N ALA A 124 8.97 -8.18 -1.27
CA ALA A 124 10.00 -8.48 -2.26
C ALA A 124 9.87 -9.92 -2.81
N PRO A 125 8.92 -10.18 -3.74
CA PRO A 125 8.67 -11.52 -4.28
C PRO A 125 9.90 -12.21 -4.87
N MET A 126 10.81 -11.42 -5.45
CA MET A 126 12.05 -11.87 -6.10
C MET A 126 12.96 -12.74 -5.22
N PHE A 127 12.91 -12.60 -3.88
CA PHE A 127 13.72 -13.45 -2.98
C PHE A 127 13.36 -14.93 -3.07
N ILE A 128 12.15 -15.29 -3.53
CA ILE A 128 11.73 -16.68 -3.68
C ILE A 128 12.69 -17.47 -4.59
N TRP A 129 13.26 -16.82 -5.61
CA TRP A 129 14.25 -17.40 -6.52
C TRP A 129 15.61 -17.61 -5.85
N LEU A 130 16.02 -16.74 -4.94
CA LEU A 130 17.26 -16.92 -4.17
C LEU A 130 17.13 -18.06 -3.14
N TRP A 131 15.95 -18.20 -2.51
CA TRP A 131 15.64 -19.36 -1.66
C TRP A 131 15.56 -20.66 -2.48
N ALA A 132 14.91 -20.65 -3.64
CA ALA A 132 14.87 -21.80 -4.55
C ALA A 132 16.27 -22.20 -5.05
N ASN A 133 17.08 -21.24 -5.50
CA ASN A 133 18.48 -21.47 -5.88
C ASN A 133 19.30 -22.07 -4.71
N LEU A 134 19.10 -21.59 -3.48
CA LEU A 134 19.77 -22.17 -2.31
C LEU A 134 19.35 -23.63 -2.07
N LEU A 135 18.06 -23.96 -2.24
CA LEU A 135 17.55 -25.33 -2.10
C LEU A 135 18.07 -26.26 -3.21
N VAL A 136 18.18 -25.77 -4.45
CA VAL A 136 18.84 -26.48 -5.56
C VAL A 136 20.31 -26.72 -5.22
N ALA A 137 21.04 -25.70 -4.75
CA ALA A 137 22.44 -25.85 -4.37
C ALA A 137 22.66 -26.80 -3.18
N LEU A 138 21.72 -26.85 -2.23
CA LEU A 138 21.68 -27.84 -1.14
C LEU A 138 21.44 -29.26 -1.67
N ALA A 139 20.50 -29.44 -2.61
CA ALA A 139 20.21 -30.74 -3.22
C ALA A 139 21.39 -31.26 -4.05
N VAL A 140 21.95 -30.42 -4.93
CA VAL A 140 23.12 -30.77 -5.77
C VAL A 140 24.34 -31.09 -4.90
N ALA A 141 24.60 -30.34 -3.82
CA ALA A 141 25.71 -30.64 -2.91
C ALA A 141 25.51 -31.92 -2.06
N ARG A 142 24.27 -32.41 -1.91
CA ARG A 142 23.97 -33.71 -1.28
C ARG A 142 24.07 -34.86 -2.27
N ALA A 143 23.67 -34.67 -3.53
CA ALA A 143 23.67 -35.69 -4.56
C ALA A 143 24.99 -35.84 -5.34
N ALA A 144 25.91 -34.86 -5.23
CA ALA A 144 27.15 -34.83 -6.00
C ALA A 144 28.12 -35.99 -5.66
N PRO A 145 28.45 -36.89 -6.61
CA PRO A 145 29.43 -37.96 -6.41
C PRO A 145 30.84 -37.41 -6.15
N GLU A 146 31.68 -38.22 -5.51
CA GLU A 146 32.99 -37.81 -5.01
C GLU A 146 33.96 -37.38 -6.11
N GLY A 147 34.93 -36.52 -5.74
CA GLY A 147 35.88 -35.92 -6.69
C GLY A 147 35.56 -34.45 -7.02
N ARG A 148 35.89 -34.02 -8.24
CA ARG A 148 35.85 -32.60 -8.64
C ARG A 148 34.44 -32.00 -8.57
N PHE A 149 33.40 -32.75 -8.93
CA PHE A 149 32.03 -32.26 -8.97
C PHE A 149 31.50 -31.91 -7.57
N ARG A 150 31.72 -32.76 -6.55
CA ARG A 150 31.36 -32.46 -5.15
C ARG A 150 32.04 -31.20 -4.62
N ARG A 151 33.28 -30.89 -5.05
CA ARG A 151 33.95 -29.63 -4.71
C ARG A 151 33.27 -28.42 -5.38
N ILE A 152 32.90 -28.52 -6.66
CA ILE A 152 32.16 -27.46 -7.39
C ILE A 152 30.78 -27.24 -6.75
N ALA A 153 30.02 -28.30 -6.47
CA ALA A 153 28.73 -28.23 -5.79
C ALA A 153 28.85 -27.60 -4.38
N GLY A 154 29.90 -27.94 -3.63
CA GLY A 154 30.22 -27.32 -2.34
C GLY A 154 30.48 -25.81 -2.44
N TYR A 155 31.18 -25.36 -3.49
CA TYR A 155 31.37 -23.94 -3.78
C TYR A 155 30.05 -23.25 -4.19
N TYR A 156 29.28 -23.83 -5.11
CA TYR A 156 27.99 -23.28 -5.54
C TYR A 156 26.99 -23.13 -4.38
N ARG A 157 26.92 -24.12 -3.48
CA ARG A 157 26.16 -24.04 -2.22
C ARG A 157 26.64 -22.89 -1.33
N THR A 158 27.95 -22.75 -1.15
CA THR A 158 28.53 -21.71 -0.29
C THR A 158 28.31 -20.31 -0.88
N ALA A 159 28.51 -20.15 -2.19
CA ALA A 159 28.19 -18.93 -2.92
C ALA A 159 26.69 -18.58 -2.83
N SER A 160 25.80 -19.57 -2.92
CA SER A 160 24.35 -19.36 -2.78
C SER A 160 23.95 -18.85 -1.39
N PHE A 161 24.57 -19.37 -0.31
CA PHE A 161 24.39 -18.81 1.04
C PHE A 161 24.92 -17.36 1.14
N VAL A 162 26.08 -17.07 0.54
CA VAL A 162 26.67 -15.71 0.56
C VAL A 162 25.80 -14.71 -0.22
N VAL A 163 25.36 -15.05 -1.44
CA VAL A 163 24.51 -14.19 -2.27
C VAL A 163 23.15 -13.95 -1.61
N LEU A 164 22.49 -14.99 -1.08
CA LEU A 164 21.25 -14.83 -0.32
C LEU A 164 21.46 -13.97 0.92
N GLY A 165 22.55 -14.19 1.68
CA GLY A 165 22.85 -13.40 2.88
C GLY A 165 23.09 -11.92 2.58
N LEU A 166 23.90 -11.62 1.57
CA LEU A 166 24.18 -10.25 1.12
C LEU A 166 22.92 -9.54 0.59
N ALA A 167 22.04 -10.25 -0.13
CA ALA A 167 20.78 -9.70 -0.61
C ALA A 167 19.74 -9.52 0.52
N LEU A 168 19.69 -10.42 1.52
CA LEU A 168 18.77 -10.33 2.64
C LEU A 168 19.11 -9.17 3.59
N LEU A 169 20.39 -8.89 3.86
CA LEU A 169 20.80 -7.84 4.81
C LEU A 169 20.12 -6.47 4.57
N PRO A 170 20.16 -5.85 3.37
CA PRO A 170 19.48 -4.58 3.13
C PRO A 170 17.94 -4.71 3.19
N PHE A 171 17.37 -5.85 2.80
CA PHE A 171 15.92 -6.08 2.90
C PHE A 171 15.46 -6.17 4.37
N LEU A 172 16.16 -6.96 5.20
CA LEU A 172 15.88 -7.10 6.63
C LEU A 172 16.07 -5.76 7.36
N TRP A 173 17.07 -4.97 6.97
CA TRP A 173 17.26 -3.61 7.49
C TRP A 173 16.12 -2.68 7.07
N GLY A 174 15.71 -2.70 5.80
CA GLY A 174 14.55 -1.95 5.31
C GLY A 174 13.27 -2.30 6.06
N GLN A 175 13.00 -3.59 6.27
CA GLN A 175 11.86 -4.08 7.05
C GLN A 175 11.87 -3.58 8.50
N LEU A 176 13.02 -3.63 9.18
CA LEU A 176 13.15 -3.12 10.55
C LEU A 176 13.04 -1.59 10.62
N ARG A 177 13.61 -0.87 9.64
CA ARG A 177 13.50 0.59 9.50
C ARG A 177 12.04 1.02 9.28
N LEU A 178 11.28 0.32 8.43
CA LEU A 178 9.85 0.57 8.22
C LEU A 178 8.98 0.16 9.42
N ALA A 179 9.42 -0.80 10.25
CA ALA A 179 8.74 -1.13 11.51
C ALA A 179 8.85 0.02 12.52
N ILE A 180 10.05 0.58 12.70
CA ILE A 180 10.33 1.66 13.67
C ILE A 180 9.82 3.02 13.13
N HIS A 181 9.90 3.24 11.82
CA HIS A 181 9.57 4.50 11.16
C HIS A 181 8.62 4.29 9.96
N PRO A 182 7.34 3.93 10.20
CA PRO A 182 6.37 3.65 9.14
C PRO A 182 6.10 4.83 8.19
N GLN A 183 6.32 6.08 8.64
CA GLN A 183 6.21 7.27 7.78
C GLN A 183 7.20 7.29 6.59
N LEU A 184 8.22 6.41 6.59
CA LEU A 184 9.17 6.26 5.49
C LEU A 184 8.63 5.42 4.32
N GLU A 185 7.46 4.78 4.46
CA GLU A 185 6.76 4.14 3.32
C GLU A 185 6.42 5.16 2.22
N LEU A 186 6.41 6.46 2.53
CA LEU A 186 6.13 7.56 1.61
C LEU A 186 7.23 7.87 0.60
N SER A 187 8.49 7.51 0.87
CA SER A 187 9.65 8.00 0.09
C SER A 187 9.72 7.52 -1.36
N ALA A 188 8.80 6.66 -1.80
CA ALA A 188 8.64 6.25 -3.21
C ALA A 188 7.69 7.15 -4.02
N GLY A 189 7.01 8.13 -3.42
CA GLY A 189 5.93 8.89 -4.08
C GLY A 189 5.83 10.39 -3.76
N ILE A 190 6.85 11.00 -3.14
CA ILE A 190 6.79 12.44 -2.73
C ILE A 190 7.14 13.40 -3.89
N ALA A 191 6.57 13.17 -5.07
CA ALA A 191 6.60 14.16 -6.17
C ALA A 191 5.50 15.23 -5.99
N ASP A 192 4.31 14.81 -5.55
CA ASP A 192 3.09 15.64 -5.53
C ASP A 192 3.00 16.68 -4.39
N PHE A 193 3.94 16.66 -3.44
CA PHE A 193 3.88 17.47 -2.21
C PHE A 193 5.04 18.46 -2.02
N ALA A 194 5.96 18.54 -2.97
CA ALA A 194 6.92 19.65 -3.01
C ALA A 194 6.21 20.90 -3.56
N PRO A 195 6.21 22.05 -2.87
CA PRO A 195 5.86 23.30 -3.54
C PRO A 195 6.91 23.56 -4.63
N THR A 196 6.46 23.91 -5.83
CA THR A 196 7.35 24.28 -6.95
C THR A 196 8.00 25.64 -6.68
N MET A 197 8.99 25.65 -5.78
CA MET A 197 9.88 26.77 -5.53
C MET A 197 10.65 27.05 -6.83
N ALA A 198 10.14 28.00 -7.61
CA ALA A 198 10.77 28.48 -8.83
C ALA A 198 12.02 29.30 -8.48
N GLY A 199 13.09 28.59 -8.09
CA GLY A 199 14.40 29.18 -7.96
C GLY A 199 14.85 29.76 -9.30
N PRO A 200 15.52 30.92 -9.32
CA PRO A 200 16.04 31.48 -10.56
C PRO A 200 17.02 30.47 -11.21
N PRO A 201 17.07 30.40 -12.55
CA PRO A 201 17.95 29.45 -13.23
C PRO A 201 19.42 29.79 -12.96
N MET A 202 20.03 29.04 -12.04
CA MET A 202 21.48 29.00 -11.88
C MET A 202 22.09 28.49 -13.18
N VAL A 203 22.75 29.39 -13.92
CA VAL A 203 23.45 29.04 -15.15
C VAL A 203 24.61 28.12 -14.79
N SER A 204 24.52 26.86 -15.21
CA SER A 204 25.60 25.88 -15.07
C SER A 204 26.69 26.17 -16.08
N GLU A 205 27.55 27.13 -15.75
CA GLU A 205 28.74 27.49 -16.54
C GLU A 205 29.86 26.44 -16.35
N VAL A 206 30.80 26.42 -17.31
CA VAL A 206 32.09 25.69 -17.33
C VAL A 206 32.11 24.27 -17.93
N MET A 207 32.95 24.15 -18.97
CA MET A 207 33.59 22.96 -19.59
C MET A 207 32.75 21.96 -20.43
N ILE A 208 32.82 22.18 -21.75
CA ILE A 208 32.98 21.09 -22.74
C ILE A 208 34.27 21.35 -23.54
N GLU A 209 35.29 20.56 -23.22
CA GLU A 209 36.44 20.16 -24.05
C GLU A 209 36.59 18.65 -23.77
N GLU A 210 36.99 17.78 -24.68
CA GLU A 210 37.45 17.92 -26.08
C GLU A 210 37.21 16.56 -26.76
N GLN A 211 36.56 16.52 -27.93
CA GLN A 211 36.80 15.48 -28.95
C GLN A 211 36.03 15.75 -30.25
N ALA A 212 36.78 16.04 -31.31
CA ALA A 212 36.30 15.97 -32.68
C ALA A 212 37.19 15.01 -33.47
N ASN A 213 36.64 13.87 -33.91
CA ASN A 213 36.75 13.46 -35.32
C ASN A 213 35.90 12.25 -35.72
N ASP A 214 35.75 12.15 -37.05
CA ASP A 214 35.50 10.97 -37.89
C ASP A 214 34.13 10.24 -37.94
N ILE A 215 33.57 10.30 -39.16
CA ILE A 215 32.91 9.23 -39.95
C ILE A 215 31.58 8.65 -39.39
N GLY A 216 30.49 8.52 -40.15
CA GLY A 216 30.24 8.96 -41.53
C GLY A 216 29.07 8.20 -42.22
N ALA A 217 28.17 8.96 -42.85
CA ALA A 217 27.17 8.56 -43.87
C ALA A 217 26.23 7.34 -43.62
N THR A 218 24.92 7.61 -43.52
CA THR A 218 23.92 7.14 -44.52
C THR A 218 22.57 7.87 -44.37
N SER A 219 21.81 7.97 -45.47
CA SER A 219 20.56 8.74 -45.64
C SER A 219 19.30 7.83 -45.62
N PRO A 220 18.04 8.31 -45.74
CA PRO A 220 17.56 9.69 -45.94
C PRO A 220 16.40 10.14 -45.01
N GLU A 221 16.06 11.42 -45.09
CA GLU A 221 14.92 12.07 -44.40
C GLU A 221 13.74 12.32 -45.36
N VAL A 222 12.51 12.06 -44.93
CA VAL A 222 11.27 12.34 -45.70
C VAL A 222 10.53 13.52 -45.07
N LYS A 223 10.22 14.55 -45.87
CA LYS A 223 9.56 15.78 -45.41
C LYS A 223 8.05 15.83 -45.70
N MET A 224 7.26 16.04 -44.65
CA MET A 224 5.98 16.75 -44.70
C MET A 224 5.93 17.68 -43.47
N GLN A 225 6.04 19.00 -43.63
CA GLN A 225 4.99 19.93 -44.09
C GLN A 225 3.86 20.15 -43.06
N THR A 226 4.07 21.15 -42.21
CA THR A 226 2.99 21.98 -41.64
C THR A 226 3.30 23.44 -41.99
N ALA A 227 2.39 24.11 -42.69
CA ALA A 227 2.53 25.52 -43.09
C ALA A 227 1.43 26.38 -42.42
N PRO A 228 1.74 27.61 -41.99
CA PRO A 228 0.76 28.49 -41.35
C PRO A 228 -0.14 29.19 -42.36
N THR A 229 -1.32 29.64 -41.93
CA THR A 229 -2.18 30.55 -42.69
C THR A 229 -2.32 31.90 -41.98
N SER A 230 -2.10 32.97 -42.73
CA SER A 230 -2.04 34.35 -42.25
C SER A 230 -3.33 35.13 -42.50
N SER A 231 -3.58 36.15 -41.69
CA SER A 231 -4.68 37.10 -41.85
C SER A 231 -4.61 37.91 -43.16
N MET A 232 -5.74 38.10 -43.85
CA MET A 232 -6.02 39.37 -44.54
C MET A 232 -7.53 39.60 -44.74
N SER A 233 -7.93 40.86 -44.90
CA SER A 233 -9.32 41.33 -44.81
C SER A 233 -9.84 41.96 -46.10
N ARG A 234 -11.11 41.69 -46.49
CA ARG A 234 -11.89 42.60 -47.35
C ARG A 234 -13.40 42.50 -47.07
N ARG A 235 -14.16 43.47 -47.58
CA ARG A 235 -15.53 43.85 -47.16
C ARG A 235 -16.65 43.03 -47.80
N SER A 236 -17.70 42.83 -46.99
CA SER A 236 -19.13 43.03 -47.30
C SER A 236 -19.72 42.49 -48.61
N TYR A 237 -20.61 41.51 -48.47
CA TYR A 237 -21.93 41.56 -49.11
C TYR A 237 -23.00 41.28 -48.05
N SER A 238 -24.22 41.76 -48.25
CA SER A 238 -25.34 41.57 -47.32
C SER A 238 -26.27 40.47 -47.81
N ASP A 239 -26.59 39.50 -46.96
CA ASP A 239 -27.84 38.76 -47.04
C ASP A 239 -28.32 38.38 -45.63
N SER A 240 -29.63 38.23 -45.46
CA SER A 240 -30.30 38.06 -44.18
C SER A 240 -30.41 36.58 -43.79
N ALA A 241 -29.62 36.16 -42.79
CA ALA A 241 -29.73 34.85 -42.16
C ALA A 241 -29.73 34.98 -40.62
N SER A 242 -30.54 34.15 -39.98
CA SER A 242 -30.72 34.03 -38.53
C SER A 242 -29.42 33.96 -37.73
N GLU A 243 -29.39 34.64 -36.57
CA GLU A 243 -28.35 34.40 -35.56
C GLU A 243 -28.32 32.91 -35.16
N PRO A 244 -27.16 32.23 -35.20
CA PRO A 244 -27.01 30.94 -34.56
C PRO A 244 -26.99 31.17 -33.05
N ALA A 245 -28.08 30.80 -32.37
CA ALA A 245 -28.16 30.90 -30.92
C ALA A 245 -26.97 30.16 -30.27
N GLY A 246 -26.12 30.90 -29.57
CA GLY A 246 -25.04 30.32 -28.78
C GLY A 246 -25.60 29.33 -27.73
N PRO A 247 -24.81 28.34 -27.28
CA PRO A 247 -25.30 27.31 -26.37
C PRO A 247 -25.91 27.95 -25.12
N ALA A 248 -27.23 27.81 -24.97
CA ALA A 248 -27.97 28.43 -23.89
C ALA A 248 -27.42 27.91 -22.55
N LYS A 249 -26.88 28.81 -21.73
CA LYS A 249 -26.49 28.47 -20.36
C LYS A 249 -27.74 27.95 -19.64
N SER A 250 -27.69 26.72 -19.19
CA SER A 250 -28.86 25.98 -18.71
C SER A 250 -29.39 26.55 -17.39
N GLY A 251 -30.35 27.48 -17.51
CA GLY A 251 -31.03 28.13 -16.38
C GLY A 251 -31.74 27.17 -15.41
N ALA A 252 -31.89 25.90 -15.80
CA ALA A 252 -32.49 24.82 -15.01
C ALA A 252 -31.84 24.53 -13.64
N GLN A 253 -30.68 25.12 -13.32
CA GLN A 253 -30.10 25.08 -11.96
C GLN A 253 -29.83 26.47 -11.35
N SER A 254 -30.64 27.46 -11.72
CA SER A 254 -30.65 28.76 -11.04
C SER A 254 -31.33 28.64 -9.67
N TYR A 255 -30.73 29.24 -8.65
CA TYR A 255 -31.34 29.49 -7.35
C TYR A 255 -31.63 30.99 -7.19
N ALA A 256 -32.61 31.37 -6.39
CA ALA A 256 -32.82 32.77 -5.96
C ALA A 256 -31.50 33.44 -5.52
N PRO A 257 -31.25 34.71 -5.88
CA PRO A 257 -29.95 35.37 -5.68
C PRO A 257 -29.37 35.28 -4.26
N ASP A 258 -30.22 35.44 -3.24
CA ASP A 258 -29.84 35.47 -1.82
C ASP A 258 -29.62 34.06 -1.20
N THR A 259 -29.65 32.99 -2.01
CA THR A 259 -29.50 31.61 -1.54
C THR A 259 -28.05 31.35 -1.08
N VAL A 260 -27.81 31.45 0.23
CA VAL A 260 -26.55 31.10 0.87
C VAL A 260 -26.26 29.60 0.69
N ARG A 261 -25.14 29.29 0.04
CA ARG A 261 -24.70 27.91 -0.25
C ARG A 261 -23.64 27.47 0.76
N GLN A 262 -23.55 26.18 1.06
CA GLN A 262 -22.50 25.65 1.95
C GLN A 262 -21.14 25.68 1.23
N ALA A 263 -20.12 26.31 1.83
CA ALA A 263 -18.75 26.18 1.35
C ALA A 263 -18.21 24.76 1.58
N GLY A 264 -18.71 24.11 2.64
CA GLY A 264 -18.38 22.75 3.06
C GLY A 264 -16.96 22.62 3.62
N ARG A 265 -16.69 21.58 4.40
CA ARG A 265 -15.42 21.38 5.11
C ARG A 265 -14.21 21.22 4.19
N GLY A 266 -13.05 21.63 4.69
CA GLY A 266 -11.77 21.31 4.07
C GLY A 266 -11.57 19.80 3.94
N ILE A 267 -10.91 19.38 2.86
CA ILE A 267 -10.71 17.96 2.52
C ILE A 267 -9.22 17.66 2.63
N PRO A 268 -8.79 16.63 3.38
CA PRO A 268 -7.40 16.19 3.37
C PRO A 268 -6.96 15.80 1.96
N ALA A 269 -5.92 16.45 1.44
CA ALA A 269 -5.43 16.31 0.07
C ALA A 269 -4.43 15.15 -0.08
N TRP A 270 -4.06 14.49 1.02
CA TRP A 270 -3.15 13.35 0.99
C TRP A 270 -3.78 12.13 0.32
N ARG A 271 -2.94 11.36 -0.38
CA ARG A 271 -3.33 10.09 -1.04
C ARG A 271 -2.52 8.90 -0.54
N TYR A 272 -1.25 9.13 -0.22
CA TYR A 272 -0.33 8.18 0.43
C TYR A 272 -0.40 6.78 -0.19
N ARG A 273 -1.03 5.79 0.47
CA ARG A 273 -1.24 4.47 -0.11
C ARG A 273 -2.72 4.27 -0.46
N SER A 274 -3.02 4.44 -1.75
CA SER A 274 -4.34 4.23 -2.34
C SER A 274 -4.61 2.76 -2.70
N TYR A 275 -5.85 2.32 -2.52
CA TYR A 275 -6.37 1.01 -2.92
C TYR A 275 -7.73 1.20 -3.61
N SER A 276 -7.92 0.65 -4.81
CA SER A 276 -9.21 0.73 -5.50
C SER A 276 -10.06 -0.51 -5.25
N TYR A 277 -11.33 -0.31 -4.93
CA TYR A 277 -12.29 -1.38 -4.65
C TYR A 277 -13.62 -1.09 -5.35
N GLY A 278 -14.46 -2.11 -5.52
CA GLY A 278 -15.73 -1.95 -6.22
C GLY A 278 -16.54 -3.23 -6.31
N TRP A 279 -17.66 -3.12 -7.02
CA TRP A 279 -18.64 -4.17 -7.25
C TRP A 279 -18.67 -4.52 -8.75
N SER A 280 -19.05 -5.75 -9.08
CA SER A 280 -19.09 -6.29 -10.44
C SER A 280 -20.51 -6.38 -11.01
N GLY A 281 -21.42 -5.61 -10.43
CA GLY A 281 -22.84 -5.57 -10.75
C GLY A 281 -23.60 -4.64 -9.78
N PRO A 282 -24.94 -4.60 -9.87
CA PRO A 282 -25.72 -3.58 -9.18
C PRO A 282 -25.66 -3.64 -7.65
N VAL A 283 -25.61 -2.45 -7.04
CA VAL A 283 -25.50 -2.23 -5.60
C VAL A 283 -26.78 -1.60 -5.08
N ASP A 284 -27.45 -2.33 -4.19
CA ASP A 284 -28.69 -1.90 -3.54
C ASP A 284 -28.42 -1.02 -2.29
N PRO A 285 -29.35 -0.15 -1.87
CA PRO A 285 -29.11 0.87 -0.83
C PRO A 285 -28.76 0.34 0.57
N ASP A 286 -29.08 -0.92 0.86
CA ASP A 286 -28.81 -1.59 2.13
C ASP A 286 -27.47 -2.36 2.14
N GLN A 287 -26.79 -2.48 0.99
CA GLN A 287 -25.48 -3.12 0.92
C GLN A 287 -24.42 -2.33 1.70
N THR A 288 -23.52 -3.04 2.37
CA THR A 288 -22.48 -2.43 3.22
C THR A 288 -21.10 -3.01 2.99
N VAL A 289 -20.10 -2.12 3.08
CA VAL A 289 -18.67 -2.41 2.94
C VAL A 289 -17.97 -2.33 4.29
N ARG A 290 -16.94 -3.16 4.50
CA ARG A 290 -16.08 -3.17 5.70
C ARG A 290 -14.62 -3.11 5.28
N PHE A 291 -13.80 -2.38 6.03
CA PHE A 291 -12.36 -2.27 5.77
C PHE A 291 -11.56 -2.99 6.85
N VAL A 292 -10.88 -4.07 6.49
CA VAL A 292 -9.99 -4.82 7.39
C VAL A 292 -8.55 -4.41 7.08
N TYR A 293 -7.92 -3.69 7.99
CA TYR A 293 -6.54 -3.19 7.82
C TYR A 293 -5.67 -3.46 9.05
N ALA A 294 -4.38 -3.68 8.82
CA ALA A 294 -3.36 -3.72 9.86
C ALA A 294 -2.80 -2.29 10.05
N GLY A 295 -3.00 -1.71 11.25
CA GLY A 295 -2.40 -0.44 11.63
C GLY A 295 -0.95 -0.57 12.15
N PRO A 296 -0.30 0.54 12.56
CA PRO A 296 1.15 0.61 12.72
C PRO A 296 1.71 -0.36 13.78
N VAL A 297 1.00 -0.56 14.89
CA VAL A 297 1.42 -1.50 15.95
C VAL A 297 1.41 -2.95 15.46
N LEU A 298 0.38 -3.34 14.68
CA LEU A 298 0.32 -4.69 14.11
C LEU A 298 1.38 -4.86 13.01
N LEU A 299 1.62 -3.84 12.18
CA LEU A 299 2.69 -3.89 11.18
C LEU A 299 4.09 -3.89 11.78
N PHE A 300 4.33 -3.22 12.92
CA PHE A 300 5.59 -3.34 13.66
C PHE A 300 5.88 -4.81 14.00
N PHE A 301 4.93 -5.50 14.64
CA PHE A 301 5.11 -6.93 14.97
C PHE A 301 5.18 -7.81 13.72
N TRP A 302 4.37 -7.55 12.69
CA TRP A 302 4.40 -8.25 11.40
C TRP A 302 5.80 -8.21 10.76
N ARG A 303 6.37 -7.00 10.63
CA ARG A 303 7.71 -6.78 10.04
C ARG A 303 8.82 -7.41 10.91
N VAL A 304 8.77 -7.23 12.24
CA VAL A 304 9.76 -7.80 13.17
C VAL A 304 9.71 -9.34 13.17
N ILE A 305 8.52 -9.96 13.21
CA ILE A 305 8.37 -11.41 13.15
C ILE A 305 8.81 -11.95 11.78
N GLY A 306 8.50 -11.26 10.68
CA GLY A 306 8.97 -11.61 9.34
C GLY A 306 10.50 -11.60 9.23
N VAL A 307 11.15 -10.55 9.76
CA VAL A 307 12.63 -10.44 9.84
C VAL A 307 13.23 -11.59 10.65
N LEU A 308 12.68 -11.89 11.83
CA LEU A 308 13.14 -12.98 12.68
C LEU A 308 12.93 -14.36 12.04
N ALA A 309 11.82 -14.57 11.33
CA ALA A 309 11.50 -15.82 10.64
C ALA A 309 12.44 -16.07 9.44
N LEU A 310 12.72 -15.04 8.62
CA LEU A 310 13.71 -15.13 7.53
C LEU A 310 15.12 -15.44 8.06
N ALA A 311 15.55 -14.76 9.14
CA ALA A 311 16.83 -15.03 9.78
C ALA A 311 16.89 -16.46 10.36
N ALA A 312 15.83 -16.91 11.04
CA ALA A 312 15.73 -18.26 11.56
C ALA A 312 15.77 -19.33 10.45
N LEU A 313 15.11 -19.10 9.32
CA LEU A 313 15.17 -19.98 8.15
C LEU A 313 16.60 -20.06 7.58
N PHE A 314 17.27 -18.92 7.41
CA PHE A 314 18.65 -18.86 6.94
C PHE A 314 19.60 -19.65 7.85
N PHE A 315 19.54 -19.42 9.16
CA PHE A 315 20.39 -20.12 10.14
C PHE A 315 20.03 -21.60 10.29
N ALA A 316 18.75 -21.99 10.14
CA ALA A 316 18.34 -23.40 10.15
C ALA A 316 18.93 -24.15 8.95
N LEU A 317 18.80 -23.61 7.73
CA LEU A 317 19.39 -24.20 6.52
C LEU A 317 20.93 -24.20 6.58
N ALA A 318 21.56 -23.15 7.12
CA ALA A 318 23.01 -23.11 7.31
C ALA A 318 23.49 -24.17 8.31
N ARG A 319 22.85 -24.30 9.48
CA ARG A 319 23.18 -25.34 10.48
C ARG A 319 23.02 -26.75 9.94
N LEU A 320 21.99 -26.97 9.12
CA LEU A 320 21.73 -28.22 8.41
C LEU A 320 22.75 -28.52 7.29
N SER A 321 23.37 -27.47 6.72
CA SER A 321 24.34 -27.56 5.62
C SER A 321 25.78 -27.79 6.10
N PHE A 322 26.13 -27.28 7.29
CA PHE A 322 27.49 -27.26 7.81
C PHE A 322 27.66 -27.94 9.18
N GLY A 323 26.59 -28.50 9.74
CA GLY A 323 26.63 -29.33 10.96
C GLY A 323 26.90 -30.81 10.68
N ALA A 324 27.26 -31.57 11.72
CA ALA A 324 27.37 -33.02 11.64
C ALA A 324 25.98 -33.67 11.42
N HIS A 325 25.89 -34.64 10.50
CA HIS A 325 24.64 -35.34 10.19
C HIS A 325 24.43 -36.57 11.11
N PRO A 326 23.18 -36.87 11.52
CA PRO A 326 22.90 -37.98 12.46
C PRO A 326 22.72 -39.35 11.79
N ASN A 327 22.57 -39.43 10.46
CA ASN A 327 22.34 -40.68 9.75
C ASN A 327 23.68 -41.35 9.42
N CYS A 328 24.25 -42.05 10.39
CA CYS A 328 25.51 -42.77 10.23
C CYS A 328 25.34 -44.30 10.09
N ALA A 329 24.13 -44.81 9.91
CA ALA A 329 23.87 -46.18 9.45
C ALA A 329 22.66 -46.24 8.50
N GLU A 330 22.64 -47.27 7.65
CA GLU A 330 21.60 -47.51 6.63
C GLU A 330 21.43 -49.02 6.39
N ILE A 331 20.20 -49.46 6.10
CA ILE A 331 19.87 -50.84 5.72
C ILE A 331 19.74 -50.93 4.19
N SER A 332 20.62 -51.69 3.54
CA SER A 332 20.68 -51.79 2.08
C SER A 332 19.64 -52.74 1.50
N SER A 333 19.31 -53.83 2.19
CA SER A 333 18.30 -54.80 1.73
C SER A 333 17.68 -55.59 2.89
N ALA A 334 16.48 -56.10 2.66
CA ALA A 334 15.83 -57.09 3.50
C ALA A 334 15.20 -58.20 2.64
N ILE A 335 15.25 -59.45 3.12
CA ILE A 335 14.49 -60.57 2.56
C ILE A 335 13.54 -61.06 3.64
N VAL A 336 12.28 -61.30 3.28
CA VAL A 336 11.19 -61.72 4.16
C VAL A 336 10.54 -62.97 3.58
N SER A 337 10.55 -64.08 4.31
CA SER A 337 9.86 -65.30 3.88
C SER A 337 8.82 -65.71 4.91
N VAL A 338 7.58 -65.92 4.44
CA VAL A 338 6.42 -66.38 5.23
C VAL A 338 5.93 -67.71 4.69
N GLN A 339 6.19 -68.78 5.45
CA GLN A 339 5.83 -70.14 5.09
C GLN A 339 5.10 -70.81 6.26
N GLY A 340 3.82 -71.13 6.06
CA GLY A 340 2.94 -71.62 7.13
C GLY A 340 2.90 -70.64 8.31
N GLU A 341 3.35 -71.10 9.49
CA GLU A 341 3.38 -70.34 10.73
C GLU A 341 4.79 -69.82 11.12
N ARG A 342 5.73 -69.73 10.17
CA ARG A 342 7.09 -69.20 10.45
C ARG A 342 7.45 -68.02 9.54
N LEU A 343 8.05 -66.99 10.16
CA LEU A 343 8.56 -65.78 9.52
C LEU A 343 10.05 -65.63 9.81
N THR A 344 10.83 -65.40 8.76
CA THR A 344 12.27 -65.09 8.86
C THR A 344 12.59 -63.82 8.09
N VAL A 345 13.44 -62.97 8.67
CA VAL A 345 13.91 -61.71 8.09
C VAL A 345 15.43 -61.65 8.14
N SER A 346 16.08 -61.34 7.01
CA SER A 346 17.52 -61.08 6.97
C SER A 346 17.80 -59.71 6.38
N LEU A 347 18.62 -58.91 7.08
CA LEU A 347 18.94 -57.52 6.78
C LEU A 347 20.42 -57.39 6.43
N GLN A 348 20.75 -56.57 5.44
CA GLN A 348 22.11 -56.07 5.23
C GLN A 348 22.18 -54.60 5.66
N ALA A 349 23.15 -54.23 6.49
CA ALA A 349 23.28 -52.90 7.05
C ALA A 349 24.73 -52.38 6.97
N SER A 350 24.91 -51.08 6.75
CA SER A 350 26.20 -50.41 6.71
C SER A 350 26.25 -49.26 7.71
N ALA A 351 27.36 -49.12 8.44
CA ALA A 351 27.57 -48.12 9.48
C ALA A 351 28.87 -47.33 9.25
N LEU A 352 28.75 -46.01 9.12
CA LEU A 352 29.82 -45.02 8.94
C LEU A 352 30.51 -44.61 10.25
N THR A 353 29.92 -44.97 11.39
CA THR A 353 30.49 -44.89 12.74
C THR A 353 29.82 -45.94 13.62
N SER A 354 30.36 -46.27 14.78
CA SER A 354 29.71 -47.19 15.73
C SER A 354 28.38 -46.61 16.22
N ILE A 355 27.28 -47.32 15.98
CA ILE A 355 25.90 -46.86 16.20
C ILE A 355 24.95 -48.07 16.26
N ALA A 356 23.82 -47.94 16.96
CA ALA A 356 22.79 -48.99 16.98
C ALA A 356 21.72 -48.76 15.90
N ILE A 357 21.20 -49.86 15.34
CA ILE A 357 20.05 -49.88 14.43
C ILE A 357 18.84 -50.55 15.07
N ALA A 358 17.63 -50.15 14.68
CA ALA A 358 16.39 -50.79 15.09
C ALA A 358 16.04 -51.95 14.13
N VAL A 359 15.58 -53.08 14.65
CA VAL A 359 15.15 -54.21 13.82
C VAL A 359 13.61 -54.25 13.63
N PRO A 360 13.10 -54.93 12.58
CA PRO A 360 11.66 -55.09 12.32
C PRO A 360 10.91 -55.84 13.43
N TYR A 361 9.62 -55.58 13.56
CA TYR A 361 8.72 -56.26 14.51
C TYR A 361 7.29 -56.39 13.97
N ALA A 362 6.52 -57.34 14.52
CA ALA A 362 5.11 -57.56 14.18
C ALA A 362 4.25 -57.74 15.46
N ASN A 363 4.56 -56.97 16.51
CA ASN A 363 3.97 -57.03 17.85
C ASN A 363 4.03 -58.46 18.42
N ASP A 364 3.13 -58.82 19.34
CA ASP A 364 3.03 -60.17 19.95
C ASP A 364 2.70 -61.30 18.94
N ARG A 365 2.56 -60.97 17.66
CA ARG A 365 2.18 -61.89 16.58
C ARG A 365 3.39 -62.50 15.86
N TRP A 366 4.62 -62.07 16.18
CA TRP A 366 5.87 -62.72 15.76
C TRP A 366 6.80 -62.92 16.95
N GLN A 367 6.90 -64.16 17.44
CA GLN A 367 7.77 -64.52 18.56
C GLN A 367 9.15 -64.92 18.04
N LEU A 368 10.15 -64.06 18.26
CA LEU A 368 11.53 -64.24 17.81
C LEU A 368 12.24 -65.33 18.63
N ASP A 369 12.87 -66.29 17.96
CA ASP A 369 13.64 -67.38 18.58
C ASP A 369 15.13 -67.45 18.13
N ASP A 370 15.56 -66.65 17.15
CA ASP A 370 16.96 -66.48 16.75
C ASP A 370 17.32 -65.02 16.39
N LEU A 371 18.52 -64.59 16.78
CA LEU A 371 19.16 -63.31 16.41
C LEU A 371 20.69 -63.48 16.28
N SER A 372 21.22 -63.11 15.11
CA SER A 372 22.67 -63.10 14.87
C SER A 372 23.14 -61.91 14.04
N ILE A 373 24.40 -61.50 14.26
CA ILE A 373 25.16 -60.54 13.44
C ILE A 373 26.35 -61.31 12.84
N ASP A 374 26.51 -61.25 11.52
CA ASP A 374 27.62 -61.90 10.78
C ASP A 374 27.82 -63.39 11.16
N GLY A 375 26.72 -64.09 11.41
CA GLY A 375 26.70 -65.51 11.80
C GLY A 375 27.04 -65.79 13.27
N ARG A 376 27.18 -64.77 14.11
CA ARG A 376 27.41 -64.92 15.57
C ARG A 376 26.18 -64.47 16.35
N ALA A 377 25.81 -65.23 17.38
CA ALA A 377 24.71 -64.86 18.28
C ALA A 377 25.00 -63.49 18.92
N ALA A 378 23.99 -62.61 18.95
CA ALA A 378 24.14 -61.23 19.38
C ALA A 378 23.06 -60.84 20.39
N LEU A 379 23.46 -60.11 21.43
CA LEU A 379 22.53 -59.52 22.39
C LEU A 379 21.97 -58.22 21.82
N ALA A 380 20.65 -58.16 21.61
CA ALA A 380 19.96 -56.90 21.39
C ALA A 380 19.60 -56.21 22.70
N MET A 381 19.42 -54.90 22.63
CA MET A 381 18.96 -54.06 23.74
C MET A 381 17.51 -53.64 23.47
N THR A 382 16.59 -53.98 24.36
CA THR A 382 15.22 -53.45 24.36
C THR A 382 15.23 -51.98 24.75
N ARG A 383 14.57 -51.13 23.98
CA ARG A 383 14.44 -49.71 24.31
C ARG A 383 13.26 -49.46 25.24
N GLU A 384 13.57 -48.93 26.42
CA GLU A 384 12.65 -48.73 27.56
C GLU A 384 11.41 -47.85 27.25
N SER A 385 11.46 -47.03 26.20
CA SER A 385 10.38 -46.10 25.82
C SER A 385 9.30 -46.67 24.90
N ASP A 386 9.59 -47.75 24.18
CA ASP A 386 8.72 -48.24 23.09
C ASP A 386 8.78 -49.77 22.88
N GLY A 387 9.57 -50.50 23.67
CA GLY A 387 9.75 -51.95 23.57
C GLY A 387 10.54 -52.40 22.32
N SER A 388 10.97 -51.47 21.45
CA SER A 388 11.65 -51.82 20.22
C SER A 388 13.03 -52.43 20.48
N LEU A 389 13.40 -53.42 19.66
CA LEU A 389 14.66 -54.14 19.78
C LEU A 389 15.74 -53.41 18.96
N TRP A 390 16.87 -53.08 19.58
CA TRP A 390 18.00 -52.40 18.93
C TRP A 390 19.27 -53.24 18.99
N VAL A 391 20.02 -53.24 17.87
CA VAL A 391 21.23 -54.02 17.67
C VAL A 391 22.42 -53.08 17.47
N PRO A 392 23.48 -53.14 18.30
CA PRO A 392 24.67 -52.31 18.14
C PRO A 392 25.55 -52.80 16.99
N LEU A 393 25.94 -51.90 16.07
CA LEU A 393 26.88 -52.21 14.99
C LEU A 393 28.17 -51.38 15.15
N PRO A 394 29.36 -52.00 14.95
CA PRO A 394 30.61 -51.25 14.78
C PRO A 394 30.65 -50.60 13.38
N THR A 395 31.70 -49.82 13.11
CA THR A 395 31.92 -49.21 11.79
C THR A 395 32.26 -50.29 10.75
N GLY A 396 31.41 -50.47 9.74
CA GLY A 396 31.55 -51.56 8.76
C GLY A 396 30.25 -51.87 8.00
N ALA A 397 30.25 -52.99 7.28
CA ALA A 397 29.05 -53.58 6.68
C ALA A 397 28.79 -54.94 7.32
N HIS A 398 27.53 -55.19 7.69
CA HIS A 398 27.11 -56.27 8.58
C HIS A 398 25.80 -56.90 8.10
N THR A 399 25.64 -58.20 8.35
CA THR A 399 24.40 -58.94 8.07
C THR A 399 23.72 -59.30 9.39
N VAL A 400 22.45 -58.89 9.56
CA VAL A 400 21.65 -59.15 10.77
C VAL A 400 20.50 -60.09 10.41
N ARG A 401 20.38 -61.24 11.09
CA ARG A 401 19.36 -62.26 10.81
C ARG A 401 18.43 -62.44 12.01
N LEU A 402 17.14 -62.59 11.73
CA LEU A 402 16.02 -62.67 12.67
C LEU A 402 15.09 -63.82 12.25
N SER A 403 14.68 -64.69 13.16
CA SER A 403 13.71 -65.76 12.86
C SER A 403 12.74 -65.97 14.02
N GLY A 404 11.50 -66.40 13.73
CA GLY A 404 10.45 -66.56 14.73
C GLY A 404 9.12 -67.09 14.19
N ARG A 405 8.17 -67.38 15.08
CA ARG A 405 6.86 -67.99 14.75
C ARG A 405 5.73 -66.96 14.68
N LEU A 406 4.77 -67.17 13.79
CA LEU A 406 3.60 -66.32 13.56
C LEU A 406 2.36 -66.81 14.32
N ALA A 407 1.49 -65.88 14.73
CA ALA A 407 0.20 -66.17 15.33
C ALA A 407 -0.96 -66.08 14.32
N ALA A 408 -1.92 -67.02 14.40
CA ALA A 408 -3.07 -67.08 13.50
C ALA A 408 -3.93 -65.80 13.50
N ALA A 409 -4.24 -65.30 12.29
CA ALA A 409 -5.01 -64.08 12.03
C ALA A 409 -5.66 -64.13 10.62
N GLN A 410 -6.41 -63.09 10.23
CA GLN A 410 -6.86 -62.88 8.84
C GLN A 410 -6.18 -61.69 8.13
N SER A 411 -5.40 -60.89 8.87
CA SER A 411 -4.36 -60.00 8.36
C SER A 411 -3.20 -59.97 9.38
N ILE A 412 -1.97 -59.73 8.91
CA ILE A 412 -0.76 -59.60 9.76
C ILE A 412 0.01 -58.39 9.24
N GLN A 413 0.57 -57.59 10.15
CA GLN A 413 1.38 -56.42 9.81
C GLN A 413 2.82 -56.54 10.31
N LEU A 414 3.80 -56.54 9.40
CA LEU A 414 5.24 -56.52 9.72
C LEU A 414 5.79 -55.10 9.48
N VAL A 415 6.34 -54.47 10.52
CA VAL A 415 6.77 -53.07 10.53
C VAL A 415 8.30 -52.95 10.48
N PHE A 416 8.83 -52.04 9.67
CA PHE A 416 10.26 -51.77 9.52
C PHE A 416 10.64 -50.38 10.06
N PRO A 417 11.18 -50.26 11.30
CA PRO A 417 11.52 -48.97 11.91
C PRO A 417 12.64 -48.21 11.19
N GLN A 418 13.53 -48.94 10.51
CA GLN A 418 14.43 -48.41 9.49
C GLN A 418 14.13 -49.17 8.19
N GLN A 419 13.80 -48.44 7.13
CA GLN A 419 13.35 -49.05 5.87
C GLN A 419 14.56 -49.53 5.03
N PRO A 420 14.57 -50.79 4.58
CA PRO A 420 15.58 -51.29 3.64
C PRO A 420 15.38 -50.68 2.24
N ARG A 421 16.46 -50.44 1.48
CA ARG A 421 16.34 -49.92 0.11
C ARG A 421 15.72 -50.89 -0.89
N ALA A 422 15.83 -52.19 -0.63
CA ALA A 422 15.17 -53.25 -1.38
C ALA A 422 14.54 -54.25 -0.39
N ILE A 423 13.32 -54.70 -0.69
CA ILE A 423 12.63 -55.76 0.04
C ILE A 423 12.12 -56.83 -0.93
N GLU A 424 12.43 -58.08 -0.64
CA GLU A 424 11.93 -59.26 -1.34
C GLU A 424 11.04 -60.05 -0.38
N VAL A 425 9.86 -60.49 -0.84
CA VAL A 425 8.82 -61.07 0.03
C VAL A 425 8.19 -62.30 -0.60
N GLU A 426 8.39 -63.45 0.03
CA GLU A 426 7.76 -64.73 -0.33
C GLU A 426 6.53 -64.97 0.54
N SER A 427 5.39 -65.32 -0.06
CA SER A 427 4.17 -65.67 0.67
C SER A 427 3.30 -66.68 -0.09
N THR A 428 2.51 -67.45 0.64
CA THR A 428 1.55 -68.43 0.07
C THR A 428 0.23 -68.39 0.84
N GLY A 429 -0.91 -68.35 0.15
CA GLY A 429 -2.24 -68.32 0.75
C GLY A 429 -2.77 -66.95 1.21
N TRP A 430 -1.97 -65.88 1.09
CA TRP A 430 -2.32 -64.52 1.50
C TRP A 430 -2.17 -63.53 0.34
N ALA A 431 -3.01 -62.49 0.28
CA ALA A 431 -2.93 -61.44 -0.73
C ALA A 431 -2.10 -60.25 -0.21
N VAL A 432 -0.81 -60.20 -0.55
CA VAL A 432 0.12 -59.19 -0.01
C VAL A 432 -0.17 -57.78 -0.56
N THR A 433 -0.28 -56.82 0.35
CA THR A 433 -0.35 -55.39 0.08
C THR A 433 0.80 -54.66 0.79
N GLY A 434 1.25 -53.54 0.21
CA GLY A 434 2.34 -52.73 0.79
C GLY A 434 3.73 -52.88 0.12
N ILE A 435 3.85 -53.58 -1.01
CA ILE A 435 5.09 -53.66 -1.82
C ILE A 435 4.83 -53.11 -3.22
N THR A 436 5.79 -52.38 -3.79
CA THR A 436 5.84 -52.05 -5.22
C THR A 436 7.30 -51.93 -5.64
N GLU A 437 7.69 -52.48 -6.81
CA GLU A 437 9.08 -52.48 -7.31
C GLU A 437 10.13 -52.87 -6.26
N ALA A 438 9.92 -54.01 -5.57
CA ALA A 438 10.77 -54.48 -4.48
C ALA A 438 11.05 -53.43 -3.38
N ARG A 439 10.09 -52.54 -3.09
CA ARG A 439 10.20 -51.50 -2.05
C ARG A 439 8.91 -51.41 -1.23
N LEU A 440 9.06 -51.07 0.05
CA LEU A 440 7.94 -50.87 0.99
C LEU A 440 7.16 -49.60 0.64
N VAL A 441 5.84 -49.71 0.54
CA VAL A 441 4.93 -48.59 0.21
C VAL A 441 4.52 -47.81 1.47
N SER A 442 4.26 -48.51 2.58
CA SER A 442 3.79 -47.91 3.85
C SER A 442 4.81 -47.99 4.99
N GLY A 443 6.01 -48.54 4.76
CA GLY A 443 6.94 -48.94 5.82
C GLY A 443 6.54 -50.23 6.56
N SER A 444 5.48 -50.89 6.10
CA SER A 444 5.00 -52.17 6.61
C SER A 444 4.42 -53.04 5.48
N LEU A 445 4.23 -54.33 5.75
CA LEU A 445 3.56 -55.30 4.88
C LEU A 445 2.20 -55.68 5.47
N GLU A 446 1.16 -55.85 4.66
CA GLU A 446 -0.23 -56.19 5.08
C GLU A 446 -0.87 -57.23 4.11
N LEU A 447 -2.02 -57.86 4.44
CA LEU A 447 -2.60 -59.02 3.72
C LEU A 447 -4.19 -59.01 3.64
N THR A 448 -4.94 -58.66 2.52
CA THR A 448 -6.42 -58.20 2.48
C THR A 448 -7.37 -58.31 1.16
N ARG A 449 -8.43 -57.40 0.84
CA ARG A 449 -9.64 -57.36 -0.20
C ARG A 449 -10.42 -55.95 -0.58
N GLU A 450 -11.51 -55.80 -1.44
CA GLU A 450 -12.06 -54.53 -2.22
C GLU A 450 -13.66 -54.22 -2.60
N ARG A 451 -14.12 -53.06 -3.30
CA ARG A 451 -15.36 -52.73 -4.26
C ARG A 451 -16.37 -51.41 -4.16
N SER A 452 -17.23 -50.94 -5.20
CA SER A 452 -18.11 -49.62 -5.36
C SER A 452 -19.22 -49.50 -6.57
N ALA A 453 -20.11 -48.51 -7.11
CA ALA A 453 -20.72 -47.05 -7.05
C ALA A 453 -22.01 -46.64 -8.03
N GLY A 454 -22.61 -45.36 -8.21
CA GLY A 454 -23.83 -44.89 -9.12
C GLY A 454 -24.35 -43.33 -9.36
N VAL A 455 -25.39 -42.90 -10.24
CA VAL A 455 -25.83 -41.48 -10.85
C VAL A 455 -27.33 -41.31 -11.53
N ALA A 456 -28.14 -40.27 -12.12
CA ALA A 456 -28.68 -38.78 -12.21
C ALA A 456 -29.91 -38.52 -13.30
N ALA A 457 -30.69 -37.45 -13.85
CA ALA A 457 -31.19 -35.94 -13.88
C ALA A 457 -32.42 -35.65 -14.97
N GLU A 458 -33.17 -34.57 -15.51
CA GLU A 458 -33.66 -33.06 -15.50
C GLU A 458 -34.87 -32.71 -16.60
N ALA A 459 -35.62 -31.60 -17.10
CA ALA A 459 -36.02 -30.07 -17.14
C ALA A 459 -37.40 -29.72 -18.01
N ALA A 460 -38.11 -28.59 -18.55
CA ALA A 460 -38.26 -27.03 -18.79
C ALA A 460 -39.68 -26.39 -19.40
N ALA A 461 -39.97 -25.05 -19.82
CA ALA A 461 -41.34 -24.36 -20.25
C ALA A 461 -41.52 -22.97 -21.16
N LEU A 462 -42.74 -22.30 -21.48
CA LEU A 462 -43.06 -21.04 -22.43
C LEU A 462 -44.48 -20.15 -22.41
N GLU A 463 -44.80 -19.02 -23.22
CA GLU A 463 -46.01 -17.98 -23.20
C GLU A 463 -46.49 -17.01 -24.47
N ALA A 464 -47.51 -16.00 -24.48
CA ALA A 464 -48.10 -15.04 -25.61
C ALA A 464 -49.26 -13.84 -25.39
N ALA A 465 -49.62 -12.83 -26.33
CA ALA A 465 -50.60 -11.58 -26.18
C ALA A 465 -51.41 -10.78 -27.41
N THR A 466 -52.14 -9.55 -27.31
CA THR A 466 -53.06 -8.78 -28.37
C THR A 466 -53.44 -7.14 -28.35
N GLU A 467 -54.57 -6.51 -28.94
CA GLU A 467 -54.78 -5.05 -29.54
C GLU A 467 -56.15 -4.08 -29.45
N PHE A 468 -56.42 -2.87 -30.16
CA PHE A 468 -57.38 -1.63 -29.83
C PHE A 468 -58.01 -0.50 -30.91
N PRO A 469 -58.95 0.54 -30.61
CA PRO A 469 -59.68 1.60 -31.49
C PRO A 469 -59.37 3.20 -31.45
N ALA A 470 -60.33 4.17 -31.63
CA ALA A 470 -60.14 5.65 -31.97
C ALA A 470 -59.95 6.71 -30.83
N PHE A 471 -59.20 7.82 -31.06
CA PHE A 471 -58.48 8.56 -29.99
C PHE A 471 -57.85 9.96 -30.32
N VAL A 472 -57.60 10.82 -29.32
CA VAL A 472 -56.68 12.01 -29.39
C VAL A 472 -55.68 12.07 -28.22
N GLN A 473 -54.74 13.02 -28.21
CA GLN A 473 -53.76 13.21 -27.13
C GLN A 473 -53.72 14.68 -26.66
N VAL A 474 -53.70 14.91 -25.35
CA VAL A 474 -53.50 16.24 -24.75
C VAL A 474 -52.18 16.26 -23.99
N VAL A 475 -51.21 17.04 -24.43
CA VAL A 475 -49.93 17.26 -23.73
C VAL A 475 -50.02 18.55 -22.92
N ARG A 476 -49.75 18.50 -21.61
CA ARG A 476 -49.67 19.68 -20.73
C ARG A 476 -48.23 19.86 -20.26
N ASN A 477 -47.58 20.94 -20.69
CA ASN A 477 -46.25 21.33 -20.26
C ASN A 477 -46.38 22.32 -19.10
N ILE A 478 -46.12 21.87 -17.88
CA ILE A 478 -46.30 22.60 -16.63
C ILE A 478 -44.92 23.04 -16.12
N GLN A 479 -44.69 24.35 -16.08
CA GLN A 479 -43.44 24.97 -15.67
C GLN A 479 -43.60 25.54 -14.26
N LEU A 480 -42.83 25.00 -13.30
CA LEU A 480 -42.85 25.36 -11.88
C LEU A 480 -41.52 26.03 -11.51
N GLU A 481 -41.33 27.24 -12.01
CA GLU A 481 -40.13 28.06 -11.80
C GLU A 481 -40.40 29.17 -10.75
N THR A 482 -39.70 30.29 -10.86
CA THR A 482 -40.00 31.51 -10.10
C THR A 482 -41.39 32.04 -10.43
N ASP A 483 -41.86 31.87 -11.68
CA ASP A 483 -43.26 31.98 -12.10
C ASP A 483 -43.81 30.59 -12.48
N TRP A 484 -45.12 30.38 -12.32
CA TRP A 484 -45.77 29.12 -12.65
C TRP A 484 -46.67 29.27 -13.89
N ARG A 485 -46.44 28.43 -14.90
CA ARG A 485 -47.06 28.54 -16.24
C ARG A 485 -47.43 27.16 -16.76
N ILE A 486 -48.42 27.11 -17.66
CA ILE A 486 -48.83 25.90 -18.39
C ILE A 486 -48.87 26.24 -19.88
N GLU A 487 -48.35 25.38 -20.73
CA GLU A 487 -48.61 25.36 -22.17
C GLU A 487 -49.26 24.02 -22.52
N THR A 488 -50.49 24.05 -23.02
CA THR A 488 -51.23 22.82 -23.39
C THR A 488 -51.31 22.71 -24.90
N VAL A 489 -51.10 21.50 -25.42
CA VAL A 489 -51.15 21.15 -26.84
C VAL A 489 -52.06 19.93 -27.01
N VAL A 490 -53.06 20.00 -27.88
CA VAL A 490 -53.94 18.86 -28.20
C VAL A 490 -53.61 18.37 -29.60
N SER A 491 -53.27 17.10 -29.78
CA SER A 491 -52.89 16.46 -31.05
C SER A 491 -53.84 15.31 -31.43
N ARG A 492 -53.96 15.04 -32.73
CA ARG A 492 -54.83 13.99 -33.30
C ARG A 492 -54.10 12.65 -33.41
N ILE A 493 -54.69 11.57 -32.90
CA ILE A 493 -54.21 10.18 -33.11
C ILE A 493 -55.09 9.45 -34.14
N ALA A 494 -56.38 9.25 -33.85
CA ALA A 494 -57.30 8.51 -34.70
C ALA A 494 -58.76 9.06 -34.62
N PRO A 495 -59.51 9.12 -35.74
CA PRO A 495 -59.11 8.77 -37.10
C PRO A 495 -58.22 9.85 -37.72
N ALA A 496 -57.28 9.44 -38.59
CA ALA A 496 -56.19 10.30 -39.06
C ALA A 496 -56.60 11.59 -39.82
N ARG A 497 -57.85 11.73 -40.28
CA ARG A 497 -58.28 12.82 -41.19
C ARG A 497 -59.60 13.52 -40.85
N ALA A 498 -60.43 13.01 -39.94
CA ALA A 498 -61.69 13.68 -39.60
C ALA A 498 -61.43 14.90 -38.69
N ALA A 499 -62.26 15.95 -38.78
CA ALA A 499 -62.25 17.03 -37.80
C ALA A 499 -62.71 16.50 -36.42
N ILE A 500 -62.16 17.06 -35.34
CA ILE A 500 -62.45 16.64 -33.97
C ILE A 500 -62.69 17.88 -33.10
N THR A 501 -63.80 17.88 -32.37
CA THR A 501 -64.11 18.86 -31.33
C THR A 501 -64.15 18.16 -29.99
N LEU A 502 -63.51 18.74 -28.96
CA LEU A 502 -63.49 18.17 -27.62
C LEU A 502 -63.45 19.25 -26.53
N GLU A 503 -63.91 18.89 -25.33
CA GLU A 503 -63.74 19.69 -24.13
C GLU A 503 -62.45 19.29 -23.38
N VAL A 504 -61.61 20.26 -23.06
CA VAL A 504 -60.42 20.07 -22.21
C VAL A 504 -60.63 20.81 -20.88
N PRO A 505 -60.52 20.14 -19.73
CA PRO A 505 -60.67 20.79 -18.42
C PRO A 505 -59.44 21.63 -18.09
N LEU A 506 -59.68 22.76 -17.41
CA LEU A 506 -58.64 23.57 -16.77
C LEU A 506 -58.18 22.91 -15.46
N LEU A 507 -56.93 23.15 -15.07
CA LEU A 507 -56.42 22.76 -13.76
C LEU A 507 -56.90 23.73 -12.66
N PRO A 508 -56.96 23.30 -11.38
CA PRO A 508 -57.28 24.21 -10.27
C PRO A 508 -56.28 25.38 -10.19
N GLY A 509 -56.77 26.60 -10.30
CA GLY A 509 -55.93 27.82 -10.30
C GLY A 509 -55.25 28.14 -11.64
N GLU A 510 -55.64 27.49 -12.74
CA GLU A 510 -55.21 27.84 -14.10
C GLU A 510 -55.99 29.05 -14.64
N SER A 511 -55.28 30.01 -15.24
CA SER A 511 -55.86 31.17 -15.93
C SER A 511 -55.25 31.32 -17.33
N VAL A 512 -56.06 31.14 -18.38
CA VAL A 512 -55.62 31.22 -19.79
C VAL A 512 -55.12 32.64 -20.12
N LEU A 513 -54.04 32.71 -20.91
CA LEU A 513 -53.38 33.95 -21.34
C LEU A 513 -53.55 34.23 -22.85
N ASN A 514 -54.06 33.28 -23.62
CA ASN A 514 -54.31 33.43 -25.06
C ASN A 514 -55.64 34.14 -25.33
N GLU A 515 -55.60 35.20 -26.12
CA GLU A 515 -56.79 35.82 -26.70
C GLU A 515 -57.53 34.84 -27.64
N GLY A 516 -58.86 34.91 -27.67
CA GLY A 516 -59.71 34.13 -28.58
C GLY A 516 -60.13 32.73 -28.11
N VAL A 517 -59.57 32.19 -27.01
CA VAL A 517 -59.99 30.88 -26.47
C VAL A 517 -61.19 31.05 -25.53
N GLN A 518 -62.31 30.38 -25.80
CA GLN A 518 -63.50 30.44 -24.94
C GLN A 518 -63.40 29.52 -23.73
N VAL A 519 -63.53 30.11 -22.54
CA VAL A 519 -63.64 29.39 -21.26
C VAL A 519 -65.11 29.18 -20.90
N LEU A 520 -65.53 27.91 -20.80
CA LEU A 520 -66.85 27.49 -20.33
C LEU A 520 -66.82 27.23 -18.82
N ASP A 521 -67.83 27.76 -18.11
CA ASP A 521 -68.07 27.61 -16.67
C ASP A 521 -66.88 27.98 -15.74
N GLY A 522 -65.88 28.68 -16.25
CA GLY A 522 -64.60 28.91 -15.57
C GLY A 522 -63.77 27.63 -15.33
N LYS A 523 -64.09 26.51 -16.02
CA LYS A 523 -63.55 25.18 -15.72
C LYS A 523 -63.16 24.34 -16.94
N ARG A 524 -63.67 24.67 -18.14
CA ARG A 524 -63.48 23.87 -19.36
C ARG A 524 -63.17 24.78 -20.54
N LEU A 525 -62.45 24.26 -21.52
CA LEU A 525 -62.14 24.90 -22.80
C LEU A 525 -62.79 24.09 -23.91
N LEU A 526 -63.54 24.75 -24.80
CA LEU A 526 -64.05 24.12 -26.01
C LEU A 526 -63.01 24.27 -27.12
N ILE A 527 -62.45 23.15 -27.57
CA ILE A 527 -61.30 23.12 -28.49
C ILE A 527 -61.67 22.32 -29.74
N GLY A 528 -61.50 22.93 -30.91
CA GLY A 528 -61.68 22.30 -32.22
C GLY A 528 -60.35 22.13 -32.95
N ILE A 529 -60.15 20.98 -33.61
CA ILE A 529 -59.05 20.71 -34.53
C ILE A 529 -59.66 20.48 -35.92
N ALA A 530 -59.43 21.41 -36.85
CA ALA A 530 -60.08 21.39 -38.15
C ALA A 530 -59.64 20.21 -39.05
N ALA A 531 -60.35 20.00 -40.17
CA ALA A 531 -60.01 18.95 -41.13
C ALA A 531 -58.74 19.31 -41.93
N GLY A 532 -57.58 18.97 -41.37
CA GLY A 532 -56.25 19.23 -41.94
C GLY A 532 -55.23 19.50 -40.84
N ASP A 533 -55.67 20.21 -39.80
CA ASP A 533 -54.87 20.49 -38.61
C ASP A 533 -54.53 19.21 -37.85
N ARG A 534 -53.30 19.16 -37.33
CA ARG A 534 -52.79 18.05 -36.53
C ARG A 534 -52.82 18.33 -35.03
N ALA A 535 -52.70 19.59 -34.64
CA ALA A 535 -52.71 20.02 -33.25
C ALA A 535 -53.15 21.49 -33.08
N VAL A 536 -53.45 21.86 -31.83
CA VAL A 536 -53.83 23.22 -31.38
C VAL A 536 -53.29 23.46 -29.96
N SER A 537 -52.94 24.70 -29.60
CA SER A 537 -52.28 25.00 -28.31
C SER A 537 -52.60 26.37 -27.72
N TRP A 538 -52.46 26.49 -26.40
CA TRP A 538 -52.59 27.74 -25.63
C TRP A 538 -51.67 27.76 -24.40
N ARG A 539 -51.49 28.95 -23.81
CA ARG A 539 -50.76 29.17 -22.56
C ARG A 539 -51.67 29.68 -21.46
N SER A 540 -51.29 29.37 -20.23
CA SER A 540 -51.98 29.77 -19.01
C SER A 540 -50.97 30.13 -17.91
N ALA A 541 -51.32 31.05 -17.02
CA ALA A 541 -50.68 31.19 -15.71
C ALA A 541 -51.29 30.17 -14.73
N LEU A 542 -50.51 29.75 -13.72
CA LEU A 542 -50.97 28.86 -12.66
C LEU A 542 -50.71 29.49 -11.29
N ALA A 543 -51.71 29.46 -10.40
CA ALA A 543 -51.56 29.91 -9.02
C ALA A 543 -50.60 29.01 -8.23
N LYS A 544 -49.70 29.61 -7.44
CA LYS A 544 -48.77 28.89 -6.57
C LYS A 544 -49.52 28.22 -5.41
N THR A 545 -49.32 26.93 -5.22
CA THR A 545 -50.01 26.09 -4.22
C THR A 545 -49.08 25.00 -3.67
N GLU A 546 -49.24 24.60 -2.41
CA GLU A 546 -48.47 23.51 -1.80
C GLU A 546 -48.97 22.11 -2.22
N SER A 547 -50.15 22.04 -2.84
CA SER A 547 -50.69 20.81 -3.42
C SER A 547 -51.45 21.08 -4.72
N LEU A 548 -51.17 20.28 -5.75
CA LEU A 548 -51.88 20.26 -7.02
C LEU A 548 -52.38 18.83 -7.30
N ALA A 549 -53.60 18.70 -7.85
CA ALA A 549 -54.19 17.41 -8.21
C ALA A 549 -54.71 17.47 -9.66
N LEU A 550 -54.27 16.53 -10.48
CA LEU A 550 -54.67 16.38 -11.88
C LEU A 550 -55.39 15.05 -12.03
N THR A 551 -56.64 15.04 -12.49
CA THR A 551 -57.43 13.82 -12.65
C THR A 551 -57.79 13.60 -14.11
N MET A 552 -57.49 12.41 -14.62
CA MET A 552 -57.83 12.01 -15.97
C MET A 552 -59.27 11.49 -16.01
N ALA A 553 -60.11 12.13 -16.81
CA ALA A 553 -61.56 11.88 -16.80
C ALA A 553 -61.92 10.46 -17.28
N PRO A 554 -62.84 9.74 -16.59
CA PRO A 554 -63.36 8.46 -17.06
C PRO A 554 -63.99 8.56 -18.45
N GLY A 555 -63.79 7.53 -19.28
CA GLY A 555 -64.42 7.42 -20.60
C GLY A 555 -63.99 8.45 -21.65
N ALA A 556 -62.96 9.26 -21.39
CA ALA A 556 -62.49 10.25 -22.35
C ALA A 556 -61.87 9.58 -23.59
N ALA A 557 -62.28 9.99 -24.80
CA ALA A 557 -61.73 9.52 -26.07
C ALA A 557 -60.33 10.13 -26.38
N ARG A 558 -59.48 10.24 -25.35
CA ARG A 558 -58.15 10.81 -25.40
C ARG A 558 -57.21 10.14 -24.40
N THR A 559 -55.91 10.23 -24.64
CA THR A 559 -54.90 10.19 -23.58
C THR A 559 -54.57 11.62 -23.15
N GLU A 560 -54.14 11.80 -21.91
CA GLU A 560 -53.36 12.98 -21.55
C GLU A 560 -51.90 12.58 -21.32
N VAL A 561 -50.99 13.55 -21.44
CA VAL A 561 -49.57 13.45 -21.12
C VAL A 561 -49.25 14.68 -20.28
N TRP A 562 -48.84 14.49 -19.03
CA TRP A 562 -48.53 15.60 -18.13
C TRP A 562 -47.01 15.68 -17.96
N ASN A 563 -46.42 16.79 -18.40
CA ASN A 563 -44.98 17.07 -18.38
C ASN A 563 -44.71 18.16 -17.34
N PHE A 564 -43.88 17.90 -16.33
CA PHE A 564 -43.49 18.88 -15.32
C PHE A 564 -42.02 19.25 -15.43
N THR A 565 -41.74 20.52 -15.68
CA THR A 565 -40.40 21.13 -15.52
C THR A 565 -40.39 21.89 -14.20
N VAL A 566 -39.50 21.54 -13.28
CA VAL A 566 -39.51 22.06 -11.89
C VAL A 566 -38.17 22.70 -11.56
N SER A 567 -38.15 23.93 -11.07
CA SER A 567 -36.93 24.59 -10.58
C SER A 567 -36.36 23.90 -9.33
N PRO A 568 -35.04 23.96 -9.03
CA PRO A 568 -34.50 23.55 -7.73
C PRO A 568 -35.05 24.35 -6.54
N GLU A 569 -35.71 25.49 -6.78
CA GLU A 569 -36.43 26.27 -5.76
C GLU A 569 -37.64 25.52 -5.16
N TRP A 570 -38.15 24.49 -5.86
CA TRP A 570 -39.32 23.71 -5.47
C TRP A 570 -39.00 22.22 -5.46
N ARG A 571 -39.28 21.55 -4.34
CA ARG A 571 -39.38 20.09 -4.26
C ARG A 571 -40.80 19.68 -4.66
N ALA A 572 -40.91 18.89 -5.73
CA ALA A 572 -42.14 18.25 -6.16
C ALA A 572 -42.11 16.75 -5.79
N VAL A 573 -43.14 16.28 -5.09
CA VAL A 573 -43.34 14.85 -4.79
C VAL A 573 -44.62 14.41 -5.51
N PHE A 574 -44.47 13.45 -6.41
CA PHE A 574 -45.54 12.94 -7.27
C PHE A 574 -46.09 11.61 -6.74
N GLY A 575 -47.40 11.39 -6.86
CA GLY A 575 -48.05 10.15 -6.43
C GLY A 575 -49.38 9.87 -7.15
N GLY A 576 -49.84 8.63 -7.09
CA GLY A 576 -51.08 8.16 -7.74
C GLY A 576 -50.91 7.69 -9.18
N VAL A 577 -50.14 8.42 -10.01
CA VAL A 577 -49.79 8.02 -11.39
C VAL A 577 -48.27 7.81 -11.47
N PRO A 578 -47.77 6.69 -12.04
CA PRO A 578 -46.34 6.46 -12.20
C PRO A 578 -45.73 7.38 -13.27
N ALA A 579 -44.49 7.82 -13.04
CA ALA A 579 -43.70 8.55 -14.03
C ALA A 579 -43.15 7.61 -15.11
N VAL A 580 -42.94 8.14 -16.30
CA VAL A 580 -42.33 7.46 -17.46
C VAL A 580 -41.05 8.20 -17.86
N LEU A 581 -40.04 7.47 -18.33
CA LEU A 581 -38.79 8.05 -18.81
C LEU A 581 -39.03 8.80 -20.14
N PRO A 582 -38.67 10.09 -20.27
CA PRO A 582 -38.88 10.83 -21.52
C PRO A 582 -38.02 10.31 -22.69
N GLU A 583 -38.58 10.32 -23.89
CA GLU A 583 -37.91 9.87 -25.13
C GLU A 583 -36.70 10.74 -25.52
N GLY A 584 -36.60 11.97 -25.00
CA GLY A 584 -35.55 12.95 -25.32
C GLY A 584 -34.74 13.40 -24.09
N LEU A 585 -33.60 12.76 -23.85
CA LEU A 585 -32.66 13.12 -22.76
C LEU A 585 -31.63 14.21 -23.17
N SER A 586 -31.72 14.71 -24.40
CA SER A 586 -30.66 15.51 -25.05
C SER A 586 -30.66 16.99 -24.65
N GLY A 587 -29.84 17.35 -23.65
CA GLY A 587 -29.39 18.74 -23.40
C GLY A 587 -30.39 19.69 -22.70
N GLY A 588 -31.61 19.24 -22.43
CA GLY A 588 -32.61 19.99 -21.66
C GLY A 588 -32.46 19.87 -20.14
N GLY A 589 -33.27 20.63 -19.41
CA GLY A 589 -33.58 20.32 -18.00
C GLY A 589 -34.44 19.06 -17.88
N TRP A 590 -34.46 18.46 -16.70
CA TRP A 590 -35.26 17.26 -16.44
C TRP A 590 -36.78 17.56 -16.47
N VAL A 591 -37.53 16.67 -17.12
CA VAL A 591 -39.00 16.73 -17.23
C VAL A 591 -39.58 15.46 -16.64
N PHE A 592 -40.50 15.58 -15.68
CA PHE A 592 -41.28 14.45 -15.18
C PHE A 592 -42.49 14.24 -16.08
N GLN A 593 -42.55 13.11 -16.79
CA GLN A 593 -43.60 12.79 -17.76
C GLN A 593 -44.54 11.71 -17.21
N PHE A 594 -45.86 11.92 -17.34
CA PHE A 594 -46.90 11.01 -16.83
C PHE A 594 -47.93 10.70 -17.90
N TYR A 595 -48.34 9.43 -18.00
CA TYR A 595 -49.38 8.93 -18.92
C TYR A 595 -50.56 8.35 -18.11
N PRO A 596 -51.44 9.21 -17.56
CA PRO A 596 -52.56 8.78 -16.70
C PRO A 596 -53.64 8.01 -17.47
N ARG A 597 -54.19 6.97 -16.85
CA ARG A 597 -55.34 6.21 -17.36
C ARG A 597 -56.68 6.83 -16.91
N PRO A 598 -57.79 6.57 -17.60
CA PRO A 598 -59.12 7.08 -17.22
C PRO A 598 -59.49 6.74 -15.77
N GLY A 599 -59.75 7.75 -14.95
CA GLY A 599 -60.05 7.64 -13.53
C GLY A 599 -58.85 7.82 -12.58
N GLU A 600 -57.61 7.88 -13.09
CA GLU A 600 -56.43 8.10 -12.24
C GLU A 600 -56.21 9.59 -11.90
N THR A 601 -55.69 9.84 -10.70
CA THR A 601 -55.33 11.17 -10.21
C THR A 601 -53.83 11.22 -9.89
N LEU A 602 -53.10 12.11 -10.56
CA LEU A 602 -51.75 12.51 -10.14
C LEU A 602 -51.89 13.56 -9.03
N GLN A 603 -51.35 13.25 -7.85
CA GLN A 603 -51.15 14.21 -6.78
C GLN A 603 -49.71 14.74 -6.85
N VAL A 604 -49.54 16.05 -6.67
CA VAL A 604 -48.24 16.73 -6.63
C VAL A 604 -48.18 17.56 -5.36
N ALA A 605 -47.37 17.14 -4.39
CA ALA A 605 -47.05 17.94 -3.20
C ALA A 605 -45.83 18.82 -3.51
N LEU A 606 -45.95 20.12 -3.24
CA LEU A 606 -45.00 21.15 -3.66
C LEU A 606 -44.55 21.94 -2.44
N SER A 607 -43.23 21.97 -2.21
CA SER A 607 -42.64 22.61 -1.02
C SER A 607 -41.33 23.31 -1.38
N ARG A 608 -40.97 24.35 -0.62
CA ARG A 608 -39.63 24.94 -0.70
C ARG A 608 -38.64 24.07 0.08
N PRO A 609 -37.53 23.62 -0.52
CA PRO A 609 -36.52 22.86 0.22
C PRO A 609 -35.91 23.70 1.35
N THR A 610 -35.89 23.18 2.57
CA THR A 610 -35.18 23.82 3.68
C THR A 610 -33.66 23.66 3.51
N PRO A 611 -32.88 24.75 3.55
CA PRO A 611 -31.42 24.66 3.56
C PRO A 611 -30.92 23.88 4.78
N ALA A 612 -30.09 22.86 4.55
CA ALA A 612 -29.44 22.15 5.66
C ALA A 612 -28.38 23.04 6.31
N ALA A 613 -28.20 22.91 7.64
CA ALA A 613 -27.14 23.62 8.36
C ALA A 613 -25.74 23.26 7.83
N GLY A 614 -24.84 24.24 7.73
CA GLY A 614 -23.47 24.01 7.28
C GLY A 614 -22.59 25.25 7.23
N GLU A 615 -21.29 25.01 7.14
CA GLU A 615 -20.25 26.05 7.17
C GLU A 615 -20.18 26.86 5.86
N THR A 616 -20.22 28.19 5.98
CA THR A 616 -20.07 29.16 4.87
C THR A 616 -18.62 29.57 4.62
N LEU A 617 -17.73 29.38 5.60
CA LEU A 617 -16.28 29.58 5.52
C LEU A 617 -15.58 28.25 5.80
N ALA A 618 -14.53 27.93 5.05
CA ALA A 618 -13.68 26.76 5.28
C ALA A 618 -12.22 27.04 4.98
N ILE A 619 -11.31 26.61 5.87
CA ILE A 619 -9.87 26.69 5.66
C ILE A 619 -9.37 25.36 5.05
N ASP A 620 -8.99 25.41 3.78
CA ASP A 620 -8.60 24.24 2.98
C ASP A 620 -7.12 23.85 3.13
N ARG A 621 -6.26 24.81 3.51
CA ARG A 621 -4.84 24.58 3.82
C ARG A 621 -4.32 25.58 4.85
N VAL A 622 -3.44 25.11 5.73
CA VAL A 622 -2.65 25.96 6.64
C VAL A 622 -1.20 25.53 6.60
N THR A 623 -0.27 26.48 6.43
CA THR A 623 1.15 26.27 6.66
C THR A 623 1.63 27.23 7.74
N HIS A 624 2.07 26.71 8.87
CA HIS A 624 2.72 27.48 9.93
C HIS A 624 4.22 27.16 9.92
N GLN A 625 5.03 28.06 9.39
CA GLN A 625 6.49 27.99 9.47
C GLN A 625 7.00 28.82 10.64
N ARG A 626 8.00 28.30 11.36
CA ARG A 626 8.71 29.01 12.42
C ARG A 626 10.21 28.79 12.30
N THR A 627 10.97 29.87 12.27
CA THR A 627 12.43 29.88 12.23
C THR A 627 12.97 30.30 13.60
N PHE A 628 13.64 29.38 14.30
CA PHE A 628 14.18 29.66 15.63
C PHE A 628 15.53 30.37 15.53
N GLY A 629 15.55 31.68 15.76
CA GLY A 629 16.79 32.44 15.96
C GLY A 629 17.37 32.25 17.37
N ASN A 630 18.57 32.78 17.62
CA ASN A 630 19.25 32.62 18.92
C ASN A 630 18.68 33.50 20.05
N ARG A 631 17.78 34.46 19.75
CA ARG A 631 17.18 35.40 20.72
C ARG A 631 15.71 35.78 20.44
N SER A 632 15.19 35.41 19.29
CA SER A 632 13.84 35.68 18.80
C SER A 632 13.48 34.59 17.79
N SER A 633 12.20 34.39 17.52
CA SER A 633 11.73 33.53 16.43
C SER A 633 10.87 34.33 15.47
N ASP A 634 11.08 34.10 14.18
CA ASP A 634 10.19 34.62 13.13
C ASP A 634 9.23 33.51 12.72
N SER A 635 7.95 33.86 12.54
CA SER A 635 6.88 32.92 12.24
C SER A 635 6.00 33.44 11.10
N THR A 636 5.61 32.54 10.20
CA THR A 636 4.77 32.81 9.04
C THR A 636 3.61 31.83 9.03
N LEU A 637 2.38 32.34 8.96
CA LEU A 637 1.15 31.58 8.86
C LEU A 637 0.48 31.89 7.51
N SER A 638 0.55 30.93 6.59
CA SER A 638 -0.17 30.97 5.31
C SER A 638 -1.46 30.17 5.44
N LEU A 639 -2.60 30.77 5.09
CA LEU A 639 -3.91 30.12 5.06
C LEU A 639 -4.53 30.27 3.67
N ARG A 640 -5.00 29.16 3.08
CA ARG A 640 -5.93 29.22 1.94
C ARG A 640 -7.33 28.87 2.43
N TYR A 641 -8.26 29.80 2.25
CA TYR A 641 -9.66 29.64 2.63
C TYR A 641 -10.59 29.78 1.44
N ARG A 642 -11.81 29.30 1.60
CA ARG A 642 -12.93 29.58 0.71
C ARG A 642 -14.15 30.02 1.51
N SER A 643 -14.88 31.00 0.99
CA SER A 643 -16.12 31.47 1.61
C SER A 643 -17.24 31.67 0.60
N THR A 644 -18.48 31.36 0.99
CA THR A 644 -19.70 31.70 0.24
C THR A 644 -20.33 33.01 0.69
N GLN A 645 -19.78 33.66 1.72
CA GLN A 645 -20.26 34.95 2.26
C GLN A 645 -19.07 35.83 2.71
N GLY A 646 -19.21 37.15 2.59
CA GLY A 646 -18.25 38.10 3.17
C GLY A 646 -18.45 38.28 4.67
N GLY A 647 -17.40 38.64 5.41
CA GLY A 647 -17.48 38.82 6.86
C GLY A 647 -16.16 39.22 7.53
N ARG A 648 -16.04 38.94 8.83
CA ARG A 648 -14.80 39.05 9.62
C ARG A 648 -14.54 37.74 10.33
N HIS A 649 -13.27 37.38 10.49
CA HIS A 649 -12.81 36.18 11.17
C HIS A 649 -11.67 36.52 12.11
N LEU A 650 -11.67 35.93 13.32
CA LEU A 650 -10.70 36.21 14.37
C LEU A 650 -9.70 35.06 14.46
N ILE A 651 -8.40 35.37 14.39
CA ILE A 651 -7.32 34.43 14.73
C ILE A 651 -6.66 34.90 16.02
N GLN A 652 -6.58 34.02 17.02
CA GLN A 652 -5.78 34.27 18.21
C GLN A 652 -4.31 33.99 17.91
N LEU A 653 -3.49 35.04 18.03
CA LEU A 653 -2.04 34.97 17.99
C LEU A 653 -1.46 34.93 19.43
N PRO A 654 -0.18 34.54 19.59
CA PRO A 654 0.52 34.60 20.87
C PRO A 654 0.55 36.00 21.48
N ALA A 655 0.56 36.09 22.81
CA ALA A 655 0.49 37.37 23.52
C ALA A 655 1.72 38.29 23.33
N ASP A 656 2.89 37.74 22.95
CA ASP A 656 4.10 38.50 22.63
C ASP A 656 4.36 38.61 21.11
N ALA A 657 3.45 38.15 20.26
CA ALA A 657 3.58 38.19 18.80
C ALA A 657 3.51 39.64 18.26
N ARG A 658 4.63 40.13 17.73
CA ARG A 658 4.68 41.39 17.00
C ARG A 658 4.46 41.13 15.51
N VAL A 659 3.20 41.27 15.07
CA VAL A 659 2.84 41.19 13.65
C VAL A 659 3.64 42.22 12.84
N THR A 660 4.38 41.74 11.84
CA THR A 660 5.24 42.53 10.95
C THR A 660 4.53 42.84 9.64
N ALA A 661 3.80 41.86 9.09
CA ALA A 661 3.00 42.01 7.87
C ALA A 661 1.74 41.14 7.91
N VAL A 662 0.69 41.60 7.25
CA VAL A 662 -0.45 40.78 6.85
C VAL A 662 -0.72 41.03 5.38
N ASN A 663 -0.78 39.98 4.57
CA ASN A 663 -1.01 40.05 3.14
C ASN A 663 -2.25 39.19 2.80
N VAL A 664 -3.16 39.73 1.97
CA VAL A 664 -4.34 39.01 1.45
C VAL A 664 -4.32 39.09 -0.07
N ASP A 665 -4.33 37.94 -0.74
CA ASP A 665 -4.17 37.79 -2.19
C ASP A 665 -2.95 38.58 -2.74
N GLY A 666 -1.83 38.51 -2.00
CA GLY A 666 -0.58 39.23 -2.29
C GLY A 666 -0.60 40.74 -1.99
N ARG A 667 -1.70 41.29 -1.46
CA ARG A 667 -1.84 42.72 -1.12
C ARG A 667 -1.69 42.94 0.37
N SER A 668 -0.76 43.81 0.76
CA SER A 668 -0.55 44.13 2.17
C SER A 668 -1.73 44.89 2.78
N GLN A 669 -2.13 44.51 3.99
CA GLN A 669 -3.17 45.16 4.78
C GLN A 669 -2.61 45.59 6.13
N GLN A 670 -2.94 46.83 6.55
CA GLN A 670 -2.48 47.39 7.83
C GLN A 670 -3.33 46.92 9.01
N LEU A 671 -3.45 45.60 9.17
CA LEU A 671 -4.13 44.97 10.31
C LEU A 671 -3.17 44.88 11.51
N ARG A 672 -3.71 45.05 12.71
CA ARG A 672 -2.98 44.89 13.99
C ARG A 672 -3.81 43.99 14.91
N PRO A 673 -3.18 43.17 15.77
CA PRO A 673 -3.90 42.40 16.76
C PRO A 673 -4.36 43.30 17.92
N GLU A 674 -5.58 43.08 18.41
CA GLU A 674 -6.13 43.71 19.61
C GLU A 674 -6.31 42.61 20.66
N ASN A 675 -5.73 42.77 21.86
CA ASN A 675 -5.68 41.73 22.91
C ASN A 675 -5.13 40.36 22.43
N GLY A 676 -4.33 40.35 21.37
CA GLY A 676 -3.80 39.14 20.72
C GLY A 676 -4.72 38.54 19.64
N GLU A 677 -5.93 39.05 19.43
CA GLU A 677 -6.81 38.64 18.33
C GLU A 677 -6.58 39.49 17.08
N LEU A 678 -6.26 38.85 15.96
CA LEU A 678 -6.15 39.48 14.65
C LEU A 678 -7.46 39.27 13.87
N SER A 679 -8.15 40.38 13.57
CA SER A 679 -9.39 40.39 12.79
C SER A 679 -9.11 40.45 11.29
N LEU A 680 -9.17 39.31 10.61
CA LEU A 680 -9.10 39.23 9.14
C LEU A 680 -10.45 39.59 8.49
N PRO A 681 -10.47 40.34 7.37
CA PRO A 681 -11.62 40.41 6.49
C PRO A 681 -11.75 39.12 5.66
N VAL A 682 -12.98 38.57 5.62
CA VAL A 682 -13.33 37.40 4.81
C VAL A 682 -14.07 37.88 3.57
N LEU A 683 -13.62 37.44 2.40
CA LEU A 683 -14.22 37.75 1.10
C LEU A 683 -14.91 36.49 0.52
N PRO A 684 -16.01 36.63 -0.27
CA PRO A 684 -16.61 35.51 -0.98
C PRO A 684 -15.76 35.10 -2.18
N GLY A 685 -15.37 33.83 -2.24
CA GLY A 685 -14.42 33.30 -3.23
C GLY A 685 -13.49 32.24 -2.64
N GLU A 686 -12.35 32.01 -3.31
CA GLU A 686 -11.18 31.33 -2.74
C GLU A 686 -10.05 32.37 -2.63
N HIS A 687 -9.41 32.45 -1.47
CA HIS A 687 -8.47 33.52 -1.11
C HIS A 687 -7.27 32.96 -0.33
N GLU A 688 -6.14 33.67 -0.39
CA GLU A 688 -4.92 33.33 0.34
C GLU A 688 -4.50 34.48 1.28
N VAL A 689 -4.15 34.12 2.52
CA VAL A 689 -3.71 35.05 3.57
C VAL A 689 -2.36 34.61 4.09
N ALA A 690 -1.41 35.54 4.19
CA ALA A 690 -0.15 35.34 4.89
C ALA A 690 -0.05 36.33 6.06
N ILE A 691 0.22 35.83 7.26
CA ILE A 691 0.48 36.61 8.48
C ILE A 691 1.91 36.33 8.91
N GLU A 692 2.70 37.38 9.10
CA GLU A 692 4.08 37.30 9.57
C GLU A 692 4.20 38.00 10.93
N TRP A 693 4.92 37.38 11.87
CA TRP A 693 5.24 37.98 13.16
C TRP A 693 6.59 37.50 13.70
N THR A 694 7.22 38.37 14.48
CA THR A 694 8.38 38.01 15.32
C THR A 694 7.93 37.91 16.78
N ASP A 695 8.43 36.92 17.51
CA ASP A 695 8.25 36.79 18.96
C ASP A 695 9.58 36.69 19.73
N SER A 696 9.49 36.79 21.05
CA SER A 696 10.65 36.95 21.94
C SER A 696 11.39 35.65 22.29
N ALA A 697 10.91 34.50 21.84
CA ALA A 697 11.50 33.21 22.18
C ALA A 697 12.65 32.83 21.22
N GLY A 698 13.88 32.81 21.72
CA GLY A 698 15.03 32.20 21.02
C GLY A 698 15.14 30.69 21.25
N ALA A 699 15.98 30.02 20.45
CA ALA A 699 16.19 28.57 20.48
C ALA A 699 16.62 28.04 21.88
N GLY A 700 15.75 27.24 22.50
CA GLY A 700 15.87 26.64 23.84
C GLY A 700 16.28 25.16 23.82
N PHE A 701 16.27 24.48 24.97
CA PHE A 701 16.44 23.00 24.97
C PHE A 701 15.23 22.28 24.35
N ARG A 702 14.06 22.88 24.54
CA ARG A 702 12.79 22.49 23.95
C ARG A 702 12.29 23.65 23.10
N ASP A 703 12.31 23.46 21.80
CA ASP A 703 11.84 24.40 20.78
C ASP A 703 10.42 24.00 20.37
N SER A 704 9.46 24.91 20.39
CA SER A 704 8.06 24.66 20.01
C SER A 704 7.40 25.97 19.56
N PRO A 705 6.46 25.96 18.60
CA PRO A 705 5.73 27.16 18.23
C PRO A 705 4.75 27.55 19.35
N ALA A 706 4.62 28.85 19.59
CA ALA A 706 3.62 29.39 20.50
C ALA A 706 2.19 29.09 20.00
N PRO A 707 1.18 29.01 20.90
CA PRO A 707 -0.19 28.68 20.52
C PRO A 707 -0.79 29.71 19.56
N VAL A 708 -1.23 29.23 18.40
CA VAL A 708 -2.09 29.94 17.44
C VAL A 708 -3.41 29.20 17.40
N ASP A 709 -4.53 29.92 17.54
CA ASP A 709 -5.87 29.35 17.52
C ASP A 709 -6.73 30.06 16.47
N LEU A 710 -7.12 29.30 15.45
CA LEU A 710 -7.87 29.79 14.29
C LEU A 710 -9.36 29.99 14.59
N LYS A 711 -9.85 29.71 15.81
CA LYS A 711 -11.27 29.76 16.19
C LYS A 711 -12.22 28.89 15.33
N MET A 712 -11.71 28.13 14.36
CA MET A 712 -12.46 27.25 13.47
C MET A 712 -11.62 26.09 12.95
N ARG A 713 -12.31 25.07 12.40
CA ARG A 713 -11.67 23.88 11.82
C ARG A 713 -10.86 24.22 10.57
N ALA A 714 -9.68 23.61 10.45
CA ALA A 714 -8.82 23.69 9.27
C ALA A 714 -8.41 22.29 8.79
N SER A 715 -8.16 22.15 7.48
CA SER A 715 -7.61 20.94 6.87
C SER A 715 -6.24 21.19 6.25
N ASN A 716 -5.47 20.13 6.01
CA ASN A 716 -4.12 20.18 5.45
C ASN A 716 -3.22 21.15 6.22
N VAL A 717 -3.02 20.84 7.51
CA VAL A 717 -2.27 21.67 8.45
C VAL A 717 -0.82 21.20 8.49
N GLN A 718 0.06 21.96 7.88
CA GLN A 718 1.50 21.74 7.86
C GLN A 718 2.18 22.64 8.90
N SER A 719 3.07 22.06 9.72
CA SER A 719 3.89 22.79 10.68
C SER A 719 5.36 22.57 10.37
N ILE A 720 6.09 23.65 10.08
CA ILE A 720 7.49 23.62 9.63
C ILE A 720 8.35 24.33 10.68
N LEU A 721 9.26 23.61 11.31
CA LEU A 721 10.23 24.17 12.25
C LEU A 721 11.61 24.18 11.61
N VAL A 722 12.21 25.37 11.46
CA VAL A 722 13.59 25.55 11.00
C VAL A 722 14.47 25.79 12.22
N ALA A 723 15.41 24.88 12.48
CA ALA A 723 16.30 24.92 13.64
C ALA A 723 17.46 25.92 13.44
N SER A 724 17.90 26.57 14.52
CA SER A 724 19.14 27.37 14.52
C SER A 724 20.36 26.49 14.22
N GLU A 725 21.25 26.96 13.33
CA GLU A 725 22.54 26.34 13.05
C GLU A 725 23.44 26.20 14.29
N ALA A 726 23.20 26.99 15.35
CA ALA A 726 23.89 26.87 16.63
C ALA A 726 23.40 25.70 17.49
N ARG A 727 22.45 24.90 17.01
CA ARG A 727 21.83 23.76 17.71
C ARG A 727 22.11 22.42 17.02
N TRP A 728 22.33 21.41 17.84
CA TRP A 728 22.28 19.99 17.45
C TRP A 728 20.89 19.43 17.81
N PRO A 729 20.03 19.12 16.81
CA PRO A 729 18.73 18.50 17.05
C PRO A 729 18.88 17.03 17.45
N LEU A 730 18.18 16.60 18.51
CA LEU A 730 18.25 15.25 19.07
C LEU A 730 16.96 14.46 18.90
N ALA A 731 15.80 15.10 19.08
CA ALA A 731 14.49 14.46 18.90
C ALA A 731 13.49 15.44 18.31
N ALA A 732 12.55 14.93 17.51
CA ALA A 732 11.45 15.69 16.91
C ALA A 732 10.14 14.96 17.22
N ILE A 733 9.21 15.64 17.88
CA ILE A 733 8.01 15.06 18.51
C ILE A 733 6.80 15.89 18.07
N GLY A 734 5.70 15.27 17.66
CA GLY A 734 4.47 16.00 17.32
C GLY A 734 3.32 15.06 16.94
N SER A 735 2.16 15.63 16.68
CA SER A 735 1.02 14.93 16.09
C SER A 735 1.20 14.69 14.58
N GLY A 736 0.35 13.85 14.01
CA GLY A 736 0.31 13.62 12.56
C GLY A 736 1.55 12.87 12.04
N ILE A 737 1.90 13.14 10.79
CA ILE A 737 3.04 12.54 10.09
C ILE A 737 4.21 13.52 10.17
N GLY A 738 5.20 13.19 10.99
CA GLY A 738 6.36 14.04 11.27
C GLY A 738 7.68 13.54 10.67
N PRO A 739 8.78 14.28 10.93
CA PRO A 739 10.13 13.90 10.51
C PRO A 739 10.61 12.62 11.20
N VAL A 740 11.67 12.04 10.64
CA VAL A 740 12.42 10.90 11.21
C VAL A 740 13.87 11.30 11.40
N ILE A 741 14.40 10.99 12.57
CA ILE A 741 15.83 11.09 12.90
C ILE A 741 16.39 9.68 12.85
N LEU A 742 16.95 9.29 11.69
CA LEU A 742 17.40 7.91 11.43
C LEU A 742 18.51 7.46 12.37
N TYR A 743 19.36 8.41 12.78
CA TYR A 743 20.58 8.16 13.56
C TYR A 743 20.37 7.25 14.77
N TRP A 744 19.25 7.38 15.49
CA TRP A 744 18.97 6.53 16.66
C TRP A 744 18.70 5.07 16.30
N SER A 745 18.01 4.82 15.18
CA SER A 745 17.78 3.45 14.68
C SER A 745 19.08 2.82 14.16
N GLU A 746 19.88 3.61 13.44
CA GLU A 746 21.18 3.21 12.92
C GLU A 746 22.20 2.95 14.04
N LEU A 747 22.17 3.76 15.10
CA LEU A 747 23.00 3.57 16.30
C LEU A 747 22.64 2.28 17.05
N ILE A 748 21.36 1.90 17.13
CA ILE A 748 20.96 0.61 17.73
C ILE A 748 21.48 -0.56 16.88
N ALA A 749 21.31 -0.49 15.55
CA ALA A 749 21.87 -1.48 14.63
C ALA A 749 23.40 -1.56 14.73
N PHE A 750 24.07 -0.41 14.88
CA PHE A 750 25.51 -0.31 15.08
C PHE A 750 25.96 -0.95 16.39
N VAL A 751 25.29 -0.69 17.52
CA VAL A 751 25.59 -1.30 18.82
C VAL A 751 25.49 -2.83 18.75
N LEU A 752 24.48 -3.36 18.04
CA LEU A 752 24.33 -4.79 17.78
C LEU A 752 25.46 -5.34 16.90
N ALA A 753 25.83 -4.63 15.83
CA ALA A 753 26.95 -4.99 14.96
C ALA A 753 28.29 -4.99 15.71
N ALA A 754 28.58 -3.97 16.52
CA ALA A 754 29.75 -3.89 17.38
C ALA A 754 29.80 -5.04 18.41
N LEU A 755 28.64 -5.42 18.98
CA LEU A 755 28.54 -6.54 19.91
C LEU A 755 28.84 -7.88 19.21
N LEU A 756 28.28 -8.11 18.02
CA LEU A 756 28.54 -9.30 17.20
C LEU A 756 30.02 -9.37 16.77
N LEU A 757 30.56 -8.28 16.21
CA LEU A 757 31.96 -8.17 15.81
C LEU A 757 32.91 -8.41 16.99
N SER A 758 32.59 -7.92 18.19
CA SER A 758 33.41 -8.13 19.39
C SER A 758 33.38 -9.57 19.93
N ARG A 759 32.35 -10.35 19.59
CA ARG A 759 32.22 -11.78 19.96
C ARG A 759 32.89 -12.72 18.96
N TRP A 760 33.26 -12.24 17.77
CA TRP A 760 33.98 -13.06 16.79
C TRP A 760 35.43 -13.31 17.24
N ARG A 761 35.87 -14.57 17.26
CA ARG A 761 37.21 -15.01 17.71
C ARG A 761 38.39 -14.27 17.07
N HIS A 762 38.20 -13.73 15.87
CA HIS A 762 39.24 -13.03 15.10
C HIS A 762 39.08 -11.51 15.12
N SER A 763 38.26 -10.94 16.01
CA SER A 763 38.07 -9.48 16.12
C SER A 763 39.40 -8.75 16.44
N PRO A 764 39.68 -7.60 15.80
CA PRO A 764 40.85 -6.78 16.10
C PRO A 764 40.71 -5.96 17.39
N LEU A 765 39.46 -5.58 17.75
CA LEU A 765 39.12 -4.61 18.81
C LEU A 765 38.15 -5.18 19.86
N LYS A 766 38.17 -4.62 21.08
CA LYS A 766 37.15 -4.91 22.11
C LYS A 766 35.83 -4.17 21.82
N PHE A 767 34.72 -4.64 22.41
CA PHE A 767 33.38 -4.01 22.26
C PHE A 767 33.39 -2.48 22.48
N ARG A 768 34.04 -2.01 23.55
CA ARG A 768 34.15 -0.56 23.84
C ARG A 768 34.94 0.21 22.77
N GLU A 769 35.95 -0.40 22.16
CA GLU A 769 36.77 0.22 21.13
C GLU A 769 36.05 0.24 19.78
N TRP A 770 35.29 -0.82 19.45
CA TRP A 770 34.34 -0.79 18.33
C TRP A 770 33.28 0.30 18.53
N LEU A 771 32.63 0.34 19.70
CA LEU A 771 31.58 1.29 20.02
C LEU A 771 32.05 2.75 19.91
N LEU A 772 33.22 3.08 20.47
CA LEU A 772 33.82 4.41 20.37
C LEU A 772 34.22 4.74 18.93
N LEU A 773 34.85 3.83 18.19
CA LEU A 773 35.23 4.06 16.79
C LEU A 773 34.01 4.38 15.91
N GLY A 774 32.89 3.68 16.10
CA GLY A 774 31.66 3.96 15.37
C GLY A 774 30.97 5.24 15.81
N LEU A 775 30.85 5.52 17.11
CA LEU A 775 30.12 6.68 17.63
C LEU A 775 30.57 8.01 16.99
N GLY A 776 31.88 8.26 16.88
CA GLY A 776 32.39 9.48 16.23
C GLY A 776 32.53 9.44 14.71
N LEU A 777 32.23 8.29 14.06
CA LEU A 777 32.14 8.20 12.59
C LEU A 777 30.68 8.10 12.10
N SER A 778 29.74 7.73 12.98
CA SER A 778 28.34 7.53 12.63
C SER A 778 27.57 8.82 12.30
N THR A 779 28.03 9.99 12.78
CA THR A 779 27.52 11.32 12.41
C THR A 779 28.34 12.01 11.30
N ALA A 780 29.31 11.30 10.70
CA ALA A 780 30.30 11.91 9.79
C ALA A 780 30.57 11.09 8.50
N SER A 781 30.93 9.80 8.61
CA SER A 781 31.06 8.92 7.44
C SER A 781 31.09 7.42 7.80
N TRP A 782 30.00 6.72 7.45
CA TRP A 782 29.92 5.26 7.44
C TRP A 782 31.00 4.61 6.56
N THR A 783 31.37 5.22 5.43
CA THR A 783 32.41 4.72 4.53
C THR A 783 33.78 4.69 5.19
N VAL A 784 34.13 5.74 5.95
CA VAL A 784 35.38 5.78 6.74
C VAL A 784 35.38 4.70 7.82
N PHE A 785 34.24 4.47 8.50
CA PHE A 785 34.13 3.39 9.47
C PHE A 785 34.39 2.00 8.85
N VAL A 786 33.74 1.69 7.72
CA VAL A 786 33.91 0.40 7.03
C VAL A 786 35.35 0.21 6.53
N LEU A 787 35.96 1.26 6.00
CA LEU A 787 37.36 1.26 5.54
C LEU A 787 38.35 1.00 6.69
N VAL A 788 38.21 1.69 7.82
CA VAL A 788 39.05 1.49 9.01
C VAL A 788 38.82 0.10 9.62
N ALA A 789 37.57 -0.38 9.64
CA ALA A 789 37.25 -1.74 10.07
C ALA A 789 37.93 -2.80 9.19
N ALA A 790 37.85 -2.65 7.86
CA ALA A 790 38.48 -3.55 6.89
C ALA A 790 40.01 -3.55 7.02
N TRP A 791 40.63 -2.38 7.21
CA TRP A 791 42.06 -2.26 7.51
C TRP A 791 42.48 -3.01 8.78
N LEU A 792 41.75 -2.81 9.89
CA LEU A 792 42.03 -3.49 11.15
C LEU A 792 41.85 -5.03 11.04
N PHE A 793 40.87 -5.50 10.27
CA PHE A 793 40.71 -6.92 9.97
C PHE A 793 41.83 -7.46 9.05
N ALA A 794 42.30 -6.69 8.06
CA ALA A 794 43.41 -7.08 7.20
C ALA A 794 44.73 -7.20 7.97
N VAL A 795 45.01 -6.24 8.87
CA VAL A 795 46.13 -6.32 9.84
C VAL A 795 45.99 -7.56 10.72
N ARG A 796 44.80 -7.81 11.29
CA ARG A 796 44.55 -8.96 12.15
C ARG A 796 44.66 -10.30 11.42
N TRP A 797 44.30 -10.36 10.14
CA TRP A 797 44.54 -11.52 9.27
C TRP A 797 46.04 -11.72 8.99
N ARG A 798 46.78 -10.64 8.71
CA ARG A 798 48.23 -10.66 8.46
C ARG A 798 49.05 -11.22 9.65
N GLU A 799 48.59 -11.01 10.89
CA GLU A 799 49.16 -11.64 12.11
C GLU A 799 49.03 -13.17 12.16
N GLN A 800 48.05 -13.74 11.46
CA GLN A 800 47.70 -15.17 11.51
C GLN A 800 48.12 -15.92 10.23
N TRP A 801 48.83 -15.25 9.31
CA TRP A 801 49.14 -15.78 7.99
C TRP A 801 50.49 -16.51 7.96
N SER A 802 50.49 -17.75 7.47
CA SER A 802 51.63 -18.66 7.54
C SER A 802 52.79 -18.31 6.58
N ALA A 803 54.02 -18.54 7.05
CA ALA A 803 55.26 -18.22 6.35
C ALA A 803 55.53 -19.01 5.05
N THR A 804 54.71 -20.01 4.70
CA THR A 804 54.89 -20.91 3.55
C THR A 804 54.38 -20.37 2.20
N THR A 805 53.96 -19.10 2.11
CA THR A 805 53.39 -18.54 0.87
C THR A 805 54.45 -18.05 -0.13
N GLN A 806 54.14 -18.17 -1.43
CA GLN A 806 55.00 -17.77 -2.56
C GLN A 806 55.47 -16.30 -2.47
N PRO A 807 56.74 -15.99 -2.81
CA PRO A 807 57.32 -14.64 -2.68
C PRO A 807 56.52 -13.52 -3.38
N ARG A 808 56.04 -13.73 -4.61
CA ARG A 808 55.30 -12.72 -5.38
C ARG A 808 53.99 -12.31 -4.69
N PHE A 809 53.21 -13.29 -4.24
CA PHE A 809 51.94 -13.03 -3.55
C PHE A 809 52.16 -12.40 -2.17
N PHE A 810 53.21 -12.82 -1.46
CA PHE A 810 53.63 -12.17 -0.21
C PHE A 810 53.93 -10.68 -0.43
N ASN A 811 54.81 -10.34 -1.38
CA ASN A 811 55.17 -8.95 -1.66
C ASN A 811 53.95 -8.11 -2.11
N LEU A 812 53.04 -8.69 -2.91
CA LEU A 812 51.80 -8.02 -3.31
C LEU A 812 50.89 -7.70 -2.11
N VAL A 813 50.75 -8.62 -1.15
CA VAL A 813 50.02 -8.37 0.10
C VAL A 813 50.72 -7.31 0.97
N GLN A 814 52.06 -7.27 1.00
CA GLN A 814 52.81 -6.25 1.74
C GLN A 814 52.59 -4.84 1.16
N VAL A 815 52.52 -4.69 -0.18
CA VAL A 815 52.15 -3.44 -0.85
C VAL A 815 50.69 -3.08 -0.60
N GLY A 816 49.76 -4.04 -0.77
CA GLY A 816 48.33 -3.82 -0.56
C GLY A 816 47.99 -3.40 0.87
N LEU A 817 48.63 -4.00 1.88
CA LEU A 817 48.42 -3.63 3.28
C LEU A 817 49.01 -2.26 3.62
N ALA A 818 50.15 -1.89 3.01
CA ALA A 818 50.73 -0.55 3.16
C ALA A 818 49.82 0.53 2.55
N ALA A 819 49.34 0.32 1.31
CA ALA A 819 48.40 1.22 0.64
C ALA A 819 47.08 1.34 1.43
N LEU A 820 46.49 0.23 1.86
CA LEU A 820 45.27 0.21 2.69
C LEU A 820 45.47 0.94 4.02
N THR A 821 46.67 0.85 4.62
CA THR A 821 47.02 1.60 5.85
C THR A 821 47.04 3.10 5.57
N VAL A 822 47.73 3.56 4.52
CA VAL A 822 47.79 4.99 4.18
C VAL A 822 46.39 5.54 3.86
N ILE A 823 45.59 4.82 3.08
CA ILE A 823 44.23 5.22 2.71
C ILE A 823 43.31 5.28 3.93
N ALA A 824 43.28 4.23 4.78
CA ALA A 824 42.41 4.19 5.96
C ALA A 824 42.78 5.25 7.02
N VAL A 825 44.08 5.48 7.24
CA VAL A 825 44.56 6.50 8.20
C VAL A 825 44.29 7.92 7.67
N SER A 826 44.52 8.16 6.38
CA SER A 826 44.24 9.47 5.76
C SER A 826 42.74 9.77 5.78
N ALA A 827 41.89 8.80 5.46
CA ALA A 827 40.44 8.95 5.54
C ALA A 827 39.95 9.21 6.98
N LEU A 828 40.50 8.51 7.97
CA LEU A 828 40.16 8.73 9.39
C LEU A 828 40.51 10.14 9.87
N ILE A 829 41.62 10.71 9.41
CA ILE A 829 42.08 12.05 9.81
C ILE A 829 41.39 13.15 9.00
N PHE A 830 41.51 13.12 7.66
CA PHE A 830 41.08 14.22 6.79
C PHE A 830 39.58 14.24 6.47
N SER A 831 38.88 13.11 6.65
CA SER A 831 37.41 13.05 6.61
C SER A 831 36.85 12.89 8.02
N GLY A 832 37.14 11.78 8.71
CA GLY A 832 36.54 11.46 10.01
C GLY A 832 36.69 12.55 11.08
N ILE A 833 37.93 12.87 11.48
CA ILE A 833 38.19 13.89 12.52
C ILE A 833 37.86 15.30 12.02
N ARG A 834 38.22 15.64 10.77
CA ARG A 834 38.02 16.99 10.22
C ARG A 834 36.54 17.38 10.14
N TYR A 835 35.71 16.58 9.48
CA TYR A 835 34.29 16.87 9.33
C TYR A 835 33.57 16.80 10.69
N GLY A 836 33.90 15.79 11.51
CA GLY A 836 33.35 15.62 12.85
C GLY A 836 33.58 16.80 13.82
N LEU A 837 34.58 17.66 13.58
CA LEU A 837 34.84 18.85 14.41
C LEU A 837 34.33 20.17 13.79
N LEU A 838 34.33 20.28 12.46
CA LEU A 838 34.03 21.53 11.75
C LEU A 838 32.57 21.65 11.34
N GLU A 839 31.98 20.57 10.83
CA GLU A 839 30.63 20.55 10.25
C GLU A 839 29.55 20.30 11.32
N SER A 840 28.28 20.49 10.93
CA SER A 840 27.14 20.08 11.75
C SER A 840 26.95 18.56 11.69
N PRO A 841 26.56 17.91 12.80
CA PRO A 841 26.29 16.47 12.80
C PRO A 841 25.08 16.13 11.93
N ASP A 842 25.27 15.26 10.93
CA ASP A 842 24.12 14.66 10.27
C ASP A 842 23.46 13.64 11.22
N MET A 843 22.17 13.84 11.43
CA MET A 843 21.31 13.00 12.27
C MET A 843 20.38 12.12 11.42
N GLY A 844 20.58 12.11 10.09
CA GLY A 844 19.74 11.41 9.13
C GLY A 844 18.30 11.94 9.17
N VAL A 845 18.14 13.26 9.17
CA VAL A 845 16.81 13.91 9.20
C VAL A 845 16.13 13.72 7.85
N THR A 846 14.99 13.04 7.85
CA THR A 846 14.24 12.70 6.64
C THR A 846 12.73 12.62 6.90
N GLY A 847 11.96 12.29 5.87
CA GLY A 847 10.49 12.29 5.88
C GLY A 847 9.92 13.41 5.00
N PRO A 848 8.58 13.54 4.90
CA PRO A 848 7.94 14.56 4.08
C PRO A 848 8.43 15.97 4.45
N GLY A 849 8.91 16.73 3.47
CA GLY A 849 9.38 18.12 3.65
C GLY A 849 10.45 18.32 4.73
N SER A 850 11.24 17.30 5.07
CA SER A 850 12.14 17.29 6.22
C SER A 850 13.58 16.93 5.83
N GLY A 851 14.54 17.71 6.30
CA GLY A 851 15.97 17.61 5.97
C GLY A 851 16.69 18.96 6.20
N PHE A 852 18.03 18.95 6.23
CA PHE A 852 18.86 20.17 6.33
C PHE A 852 18.40 21.19 7.40
N GLY A 853 18.19 20.74 8.64
CA GLY A 853 17.73 21.59 9.75
C GLY A 853 16.24 21.96 9.73
N THR A 854 15.50 21.58 8.68
CA THR A 854 14.05 21.77 8.55
C THR A 854 13.31 20.50 8.97
N PHE A 855 12.30 20.67 9.83
CA PHE A 855 11.48 19.60 10.40
C PHE A 855 10.01 19.89 10.10
N THR A 856 9.36 19.02 9.33
CA THR A 856 7.98 19.22 8.85
C THR A 856 7.03 18.16 9.41
N TRP A 857 5.93 18.61 9.99
CA TRP A 857 4.79 17.78 10.39
C TRP A 857 3.58 18.09 9.51
N PHE A 858 2.81 17.06 9.20
CA PHE A 858 1.52 17.17 8.52
C PHE A 858 0.40 16.56 9.38
N ASN A 859 -0.58 17.39 9.72
CA ASN A 859 -1.87 17.02 10.28
C ASN A 859 -2.93 17.13 9.17
N ASP A 860 -3.80 16.12 9.06
CA ASP A 860 -4.89 16.12 8.09
C ASP A 860 -5.96 17.17 8.42
N GLN A 861 -6.29 17.33 9.71
CA GLN A 861 -7.19 18.37 10.24
C GLN A 861 -6.70 18.95 11.58
N SER A 862 -7.22 20.14 11.92
CA SER A 862 -7.28 20.67 13.28
C SER A 862 -8.70 21.17 13.60
N GLU A 863 -9.08 21.11 14.88
CA GLU A 863 -10.36 21.58 15.40
C GLU A 863 -10.40 23.11 15.59
N SER A 864 -9.33 23.73 16.09
CA SER A 864 -9.14 25.20 16.07
C SER A 864 -7.67 25.61 16.33
N ALA A 865 -7.06 25.07 17.38
CA ALA A 865 -5.66 25.34 17.74
C ALA A 865 -4.68 24.60 16.83
N LEU A 866 -3.63 25.28 16.35
CA LEU A 866 -2.62 24.64 15.51
C LEU A 866 -1.79 23.62 16.30
N PRO A 867 -1.34 22.52 15.66
CA PRO A 867 -0.37 21.60 16.25
C PRO A 867 0.87 22.32 16.78
N GLN A 868 1.36 21.89 17.93
CA GLN A 868 2.58 22.40 18.56
C GLN A 868 3.66 21.32 18.56
N PRO A 869 4.28 21.01 17.41
CA PRO A 869 5.42 20.11 17.38
C PRO A 869 6.56 20.65 18.23
N THR A 870 7.29 19.73 18.85
CA THR A 870 8.44 20.00 19.71
C THR A 870 9.71 19.44 19.07
N LEU A 871 10.70 20.30 18.85
CA LEU A 871 12.08 19.90 18.59
C LEU A 871 12.85 19.95 19.92
N ILE A 872 13.63 18.92 20.22
CA ILE A 872 14.54 18.87 21.36
C ILE A 872 15.96 19.03 20.81
N SER A 873 16.67 20.06 21.28
CA SER A 873 17.98 20.43 20.76
C SER A 873 18.97 20.77 21.88
N VAL A 874 20.26 20.54 21.65
CA VAL A 874 21.35 20.99 22.54
C VAL A 874 22.25 21.99 21.81
N PRO A 875 22.96 22.89 22.50
CA PRO A 875 23.94 23.77 21.86
C PRO A 875 25.03 22.99 21.13
N LEU A 876 25.43 23.43 19.94
CA LEU A 876 26.41 22.72 19.09
C LEU A 876 27.79 22.53 19.76
N TRP A 877 28.14 23.32 20.78
CA TRP A 877 29.36 23.11 21.55
C TRP A 877 29.38 21.76 22.28
N VAL A 878 28.22 21.20 22.65
CA VAL A 878 28.12 19.88 23.28
C VAL A 878 28.61 18.79 22.33
N TYR A 879 28.16 18.82 21.08
CA TYR A 879 28.64 17.92 20.02
C TYR A 879 30.16 18.07 19.80
N ARG A 880 30.63 19.32 19.62
CA ARG A 880 32.06 19.62 19.41
C ARG A 880 32.95 19.15 20.57
N THR A 881 32.46 19.22 21.81
CA THR A 881 33.18 18.73 23.00
C THR A 881 33.28 17.21 23.02
N LEU A 882 32.19 16.50 22.69
CA LEU A 882 32.17 15.04 22.56
C LEU A 882 33.10 14.56 21.43
N MET A 883 33.07 15.24 20.28
CA MET A 883 33.93 14.94 19.14
C MET A 883 35.40 15.26 19.39
N PHE A 884 35.71 16.30 20.17
CA PHE A 884 37.09 16.58 20.61
C PHE A 884 37.61 15.47 21.55
N ALA A 885 36.81 15.04 22.53
CA ALA A 885 37.16 13.93 23.41
C ALA A 885 37.34 12.60 22.63
N TRP A 886 36.50 12.36 21.61
CA TRP A 886 36.64 11.23 20.70
C TRP A 886 37.91 11.31 19.85
N ALA A 887 38.24 12.47 19.28
CA ALA A 887 39.45 12.67 18.48
C ALA A 887 40.73 12.43 19.30
N LEU A 888 40.75 12.87 20.57
CA LEU A 888 41.83 12.58 21.51
C LEU A 888 41.96 11.07 21.80
N TRP A 889 40.84 10.37 21.98
CA TRP A 889 40.84 8.91 22.12
C TRP A 889 41.33 8.21 20.84
N ILE A 890 40.91 8.66 19.66
CA ILE A 890 41.38 8.15 18.36
C ILE A 890 42.89 8.33 18.21
N ALA A 891 43.46 9.49 18.59
CA ALA A 891 44.91 9.70 18.51
C ALA A 891 45.69 8.64 19.33
N VAL A 892 45.26 8.38 20.57
CA VAL A 892 45.86 7.35 21.43
C VAL A 892 45.59 5.93 20.92
N ALA A 893 44.41 5.66 20.36
CA ALA A 893 44.07 4.37 19.76
C ALA A 893 44.89 4.09 18.48
N LEU A 894 45.02 5.07 17.60
CA LEU A 894 45.74 5.01 16.34
C LEU A 894 47.23 4.72 16.54
N VAL A 895 47.88 5.32 17.55
CA VAL A 895 49.28 4.97 17.91
C VAL A 895 49.42 3.51 18.33
N ARG A 896 48.44 2.94 19.05
CA ARG A 896 48.42 1.49 19.39
C ARG A 896 48.20 0.64 18.13
N TRP A 897 47.28 1.04 17.26
CA TRP A 897 46.95 0.31 16.03
C TRP A 897 48.08 0.33 15.00
N LEU A 898 48.77 1.47 14.81
CA LEU A 898 49.92 1.59 13.92
C LEU A 898 51.12 0.77 14.38
N LYS A 899 51.44 0.78 15.69
CA LYS A 899 52.48 -0.11 16.26
C LYS A 899 52.16 -1.58 16.00
N ARG A 900 50.90 -1.97 16.15
CA ARG A 900 50.41 -3.33 15.86
C ARG A 900 50.46 -3.67 14.36
N ALA A 901 50.04 -2.74 13.50
CA ALA A 901 50.09 -2.90 12.04
C ALA A 901 51.52 -3.08 11.52
N PHE A 902 52.48 -2.30 12.05
CA PHE A 902 53.90 -2.45 11.72
C PHE A 902 54.47 -3.79 12.18
N ALA A 903 54.14 -4.25 13.40
CA ALA A 903 54.53 -5.57 13.89
C ALA A 903 53.94 -6.71 13.04
N ALA A 904 52.67 -6.59 12.63
CA ALA A 904 52.03 -7.56 11.73
C ALA A 904 52.68 -7.57 10.34
N TRP A 905 52.94 -6.39 9.76
CA TRP A 905 53.57 -6.22 8.44
C TRP A 905 55.00 -6.76 8.39
N THR A 906 55.77 -6.60 9.46
CA THR A 906 57.17 -7.08 9.55
C THR A 906 57.31 -8.55 9.95
N SER A 907 56.25 -9.18 10.47
CA SER A 907 56.27 -10.60 10.84
C SER A 907 56.59 -11.52 9.65
N HIS A 908 57.46 -12.51 9.86
CA HIS A 908 57.94 -13.45 8.83
C HIS A 908 58.66 -12.82 7.62
N GLY A 909 59.23 -11.62 7.80
CA GLY A 909 60.12 -10.92 6.86
C GLY A 909 59.47 -9.70 6.19
N PHE A 910 60.28 -8.68 5.86
CA PHE A 910 59.81 -7.48 5.15
C PHE A 910 59.43 -7.79 3.70
N TRP A 911 60.40 -8.26 2.91
CA TRP A 911 60.29 -8.54 1.48
C TRP A 911 60.90 -9.90 1.16
N ARG A 912 60.35 -10.61 0.17
CA ARG A 912 60.85 -11.92 -0.27
C ARG A 912 61.40 -11.84 -1.69
N GLY A 913 62.71 -12.01 -1.83
CA GLY A 913 63.38 -12.24 -3.11
C GLY A 913 63.46 -13.73 -3.45
N THR A 914 63.67 -14.03 -4.74
CA THR A 914 64.12 -15.36 -5.18
C THR A 914 65.64 -15.44 -5.02
N VAL A 915 66.13 -16.21 -4.06
CA VAL A 915 67.56 -16.52 -3.94
C VAL A 915 67.95 -17.41 -5.12
N ALA A 916 68.88 -16.93 -5.96
CA ALA A 916 69.49 -17.77 -6.99
C ALA A 916 70.37 -18.83 -6.30
N PRO A 917 70.35 -20.10 -6.74
CA PRO A 917 71.15 -21.14 -6.11
C PRO A 917 72.63 -20.82 -6.27
N THR A 918 73.34 -20.69 -5.14
CA THR A 918 74.78 -20.46 -5.13
C THR A 918 75.49 -21.69 -5.69
N SER A 919 76.17 -21.55 -6.82
CA SER A 919 77.00 -22.60 -7.39
C SER A 919 78.13 -22.96 -6.42
N ALA A 920 78.15 -24.20 -5.94
CA ALA A 920 79.27 -24.69 -5.14
C ALA A 920 80.57 -24.67 -5.96
N PRO A 921 81.72 -24.32 -5.36
CA PRO A 921 83.00 -24.38 -6.05
C PRO A 921 83.37 -25.84 -6.37
N SER A 922 83.76 -26.08 -7.62
CA SER A 922 84.36 -27.35 -8.04
C SER A 922 85.79 -27.48 -7.48
N THR A 923 86.06 -28.58 -6.80
CA THR A 923 87.41 -29.08 -6.47
C THR A 923 88.03 -29.79 -7.66
#